data_AF-A0A455W6F0-F1
#
_entry.id   AF-A0A455W6F0-F1
#
_cell.length_a   1.000
_cell.length_b   1.000
_cell.length_c   1.000
_cell.angle_alpha   90.00
_cell.angle_beta   90.00
_cell.angle_gamma   90.00
#
_symmetry.space_group_name_H-M   'P 1'
#
loop_
_entity.id
_entity.type
_entity.pdbx_description
1 polymer ?
#
loop_
_entity_poly.entity_id
_entity_poly.type
_entity_poly.pdbx_seq_one_letter_code
_entity_poly.pdbx_strand_id
1 'polypeptide(L)'
;MNAKLKLIAVLVVPLTLAACGGSGDDDTEPSTPGTQPDVTAPGDEDGARAVASTQFIAMGDSGSGSPGQYAVGEAMAQVCELKSVDTGPCEFVLGFGDNIYEDGATSVEDIQFIEKFEKPFEPMGERPFYMVLGNHDNTGYVGGDGANNSRGDIQVDYHYEGNSPRWRMPARYYAFNSGEIPTALMPKTREGKPLLTVVSLDSNPIASLVADADSRFTWQNYGMTQLMWAQDELISSQALFNIAMAHHPYVSNGLHGNAGNYDFIPSYILPVISGQRWKDFLEEGVCDYADFIMTGHDHDLQLLEPVESCGRTRFLVSGAAGKTRSLQDESRNQAMYQAGDTYGFFWVNAMESNPATGAPAQMCFEAYTVDPEVDGFGVVGTDGALSPAFSQCLEKVEPMNIARGKDFSGSPVSLPVPLAGGAGFDGNFTGPLELFREELVSGLNTLNMANPNTETQQAVAQLINGLDTLLVTLDAAASSVSESGSPDDMAQATLAVQAAAERLQAIDTSGLPAPFDRLGAAFEAFAEGFGGEGDENSGQGLSEDTAFLLGPVVQLVINLENILDAVDQQAEPVPVLRGVTSLLATALRGVGGTLEEVSKLDSSNASDALIGSINSALNTLVLEVLLLEEAPDPINQNATLPTNSLSDALATVVREVTEQLDRNALTTADSLLGRLLSPITGAITSLIDPLF
;
A
#
# COMPACT_ATOMS: atom_id res chain seq x y z
N MET A 1 44.35 37.22 -44.06
CA MET A 1 45.13 37.59 -42.86
C MET A 1 44.34 37.11 -41.66
N ASN A 2 44.66 36.09 -40.86
CA ASN A 2 45.70 35.04 -40.78
C ASN A 2 44.98 33.84 -40.10
N ALA A 3 44.88 32.63 -40.66
CA ALA A 3 45.91 31.56 -40.77
C ALA A 3 46.45 31.15 -39.38
N LYS A 4 46.36 29.89 -38.87
CA LYS A 4 46.66 28.55 -39.42
C LYS A 4 46.04 27.45 -38.50
N LEU A 5 45.35 26.41 -39.01
CA LEU A 5 45.82 25.04 -39.42
C LEU A 5 46.22 24.13 -38.23
N LYS A 6 45.75 22.88 -38.02
CA LYS A 6 45.54 21.68 -38.90
C LYS A 6 44.55 20.68 -38.22
N LEU A 7 43.55 20.09 -38.91
CA LEU A 7 43.53 18.83 -39.74
C LEU A 7 43.55 17.53 -38.90
N ILE A 8 42.55 16.62 -38.97
CA ILE A 8 42.41 15.45 -39.88
C ILE A 8 40.97 14.89 -39.64
N ALA A 9 40.01 14.89 -40.57
CA ALA A 9 39.73 14.04 -41.74
C ALA A 9 38.88 12.77 -41.46
N VAL A 10 37.67 12.78 -42.02
CA VAL A 10 36.62 11.73 -42.09
C VAL A 10 36.81 10.87 -43.35
N LEU A 11 36.43 9.58 -43.31
CA LEU A 11 36.18 8.79 -44.51
C LEU A 11 34.90 7.96 -44.38
N VAL A 12 33.92 8.23 -45.24
CA VAL A 12 32.72 7.41 -45.50
C VAL A 12 32.71 7.13 -47.00
N VAL A 13 32.48 5.88 -47.39
CA VAL A 13 32.33 5.44 -48.79
C VAL A 13 30.99 4.71 -48.92
N PRO A 14 30.19 5.02 -49.95
CA PRO A 14 29.29 4.04 -50.54
C PRO A 14 29.59 3.86 -52.03
N LEU A 15 29.58 2.62 -52.50
CA LEU A 15 29.50 2.32 -53.94
C LEU A 15 28.40 1.30 -54.20
N THR A 16 27.43 1.71 -55.00
CA THR A 16 26.48 0.85 -55.70
C THR A 16 27.00 0.58 -57.12
N LEU A 17 26.74 -0.62 -57.64
CA LEU A 17 26.65 -0.90 -59.08
C LEU A 17 25.88 -2.20 -59.32
N ALA A 18 25.12 -2.20 -60.42
CA ALA A 18 24.04 -3.12 -60.74
C ALA A 18 24.38 -4.17 -61.82
N ALA A 19 23.61 -5.26 -61.76
CA ALA A 19 22.96 -6.02 -62.86
C ALA A 19 23.68 -7.13 -63.68
N CYS A 20 22.80 -8.06 -64.11
CA CYS A 20 22.90 -9.21 -65.04
C CYS A 20 23.22 -10.56 -64.36
N GLY A 21 22.45 -11.64 -64.46
CA GLY A 21 21.26 -12.02 -65.24
C GLY A 21 21.26 -13.56 -65.41
N GLY A 22 20.09 -14.19 -65.54
CA GLY A 22 19.97 -15.56 -66.08
C GLY A 22 19.09 -16.54 -65.31
N SER A 23 17.92 -16.83 -65.89
CA SER A 23 16.92 -17.84 -65.51
C SER A 23 17.34 -19.28 -65.83
N GLY A 24 16.72 -20.26 -65.16
CA GLY A 24 16.67 -21.67 -65.58
C GLY A 24 15.98 -22.56 -64.55
N ASP A 25 14.79 -23.07 -64.91
CA ASP A 25 13.96 -24.05 -64.20
C ASP A 25 14.50 -25.50 -64.30
N ASP A 26 13.86 -26.35 -63.48
CA ASP A 26 13.60 -27.80 -63.60
C ASP A 26 14.50 -28.86 -62.91
N ASP A 27 13.79 -29.59 -62.02
CA ASP A 27 13.63 -31.04 -61.92
C ASP A 27 14.60 -31.97 -61.15
N THR A 28 13.99 -32.58 -60.11
CA THR A 28 14.03 -34.01 -59.69
C THR A 28 15.25 -34.63 -58.98
N GLU A 29 14.95 -35.23 -57.81
CA GLU A 29 15.69 -36.22 -57.01
C GLU A 29 16.06 -37.54 -57.76
N PRO A 30 16.69 -38.57 -57.13
CA PRO A 30 17.76 -38.65 -56.12
C PRO A 30 18.88 -39.66 -56.51
N SER A 31 20.08 -39.58 -55.92
CA SER A 31 20.99 -40.75 -55.84
C SER A 31 22.12 -40.58 -54.80
N THR A 32 22.17 -41.50 -53.83
CA THR A 32 23.36 -41.92 -53.06
C THR A 32 23.91 -43.24 -53.65
N PRO A 33 25.09 -43.79 -53.26
CA PRO A 33 26.14 -43.35 -52.33
C PRO A 33 27.59 -43.46 -52.89
N GLY A 34 28.56 -42.80 -52.25
CA GLY A 34 29.99 -43.01 -52.56
C GLY A 34 30.95 -42.34 -51.57
N THR A 35 31.51 -43.15 -50.68
CA THR A 35 32.44 -42.82 -49.59
C THR A 35 33.81 -42.32 -50.08
N GLN A 36 34.29 -41.19 -49.55
CA GLN A 36 35.69 -41.02 -49.09
C GLN A 36 35.82 -39.75 -48.21
N PRO A 37 36.83 -39.71 -47.32
CA PRO A 37 36.75 -39.09 -46.00
C PRO A 37 37.20 -37.63 -46.05
N ASP A 38 36.66 -36.79 -45.16
CA ASP A 38 37.41 -35.59 -44.78
C ASP A 38 37.12 -35.15 -43.34
N VAL A 39 38.24 -35.07 -42.63
CA VAL A 39 38.53 -34.40 -41.36
C VAL A 39 37.38 -34.23 -40.38
N THR A 40 37.32 -35.12 -39.39
CA THR A 40 36.83 -34.76 -38.06
C THR A 40 37.54 -33.48 -37.63
N ALA A 41 36.82 -32.36 -37.63
CA ALA A 41 37.21 -31.20 -36.86
C ALA A 41 37.53 -31.68 -35.43
N PRO A 42 38.60 -31.18 -34.81
CA PRO A 42 38.85 -31.47 -33.40
C PRO A 42 37.58 -31.13 -32.65
N GLY A 43 37.12 -32.06 -31.80
CA GLY A 43 36.00 -31.79 -30.92
C GLY A 43 36.22 -30.46 -30.22
N ASP A 44 35.16 -29.67 -30.12
CA ASP A 44 35.04 -28.70 -29.05
C ASP A 44 35.25 -29.50 -27.77
N GLU A 45 36.48 -29.50 -27.28
CA GLU A 45 36.78 -29.92 -25.94
C GLU A 45 35.88 -29.09 -25.03
N ASP A 46 35.14 -29.81 -24.20
CA ASP A 46 34.22 -29.40 -23.16
C ASP A 46 34.83 -28.30 -22.27
N GLY A 47 34.86 -27.08 -22.80
CA GLY A 47 35.17 -25.89 -22.04
C GLY A 47 33.99 -25.64 -21.13
N ALA A 48 34.17 -25.91 -19.84
CA ALA A 48 33.17 -25.71 -18.80
C ALA A 48 32.40 -24.41 -19.05
N ARG A 49 31.15 -24.54 -19.51
CA ARG A 49 30.34 -23.41 -19.97
C ARG A 49 30.24 -22.41 -18.81
N ALA A 50 30.72 -21.18 -19.03
CA ALA A 50 30.82 -20.16 -17.99
C ALA A 50 29.52 -20.02 -17.19
N VAL A 51 29.64 -19.92 -15.87
CA VAL A 51 28.51 -19.76 -14.94
C VAL A 51 28.24 -18.28 -14.79
N ALA A 52 27.03 -17.82 -15.14
CA ALA A 52 26.66 -16.43 -14.91
C ALA A 52 26.62 -16.16 -13.41
N SER A 53 27.37 -15.14 -12.98
CA SER A 53 27.41 -14.71 -11.58
C SER A 53 27.56 -13.20 -11.48
N THR A 54 27.04 -12.62 -10.41
CA THR A 54 27.25 -11.21 -10.06
C THR A 54 27.35 -11.05 -8.56
N GLN A 55 28.23 -10.16 -8.12
CA GLN A 55 28.46 -9.88 -6.71
C GLN A 55 28.09 -8.43 -6.39
N PHE A 56 27.50 -8.20 -5.23
CA PHE A 56 27.09 -6.87 -4.79
C PHE A 56 27.10 -6.76 -3.27
N ILE A 57 27.04 -5.52 -2.79
CA ILE A 57 26.81 -5.22 -1.37
C ILE A 57 25.33 -4.90 -1.16
N ALA A 58 24.75 -5.41 -0.07
CA ALA A 58 23.43 -5.07 0.42
C ALA A 58 23.58 -4.33 1.76
N MET A 59 23.07 -3.10 1.84
CA MET A 59 23.20 -2.21 3.00
C MET A 59 22.13 -1.11 3.01
N GLY A 60 21.87 -0.52 4.17
CA GLY A 60 20.90 0.57 4.37
C GLY A 60 21.24 1.41 5.58
N ASP A 61 20.49 2.48 5.81
CA ASP A 61 20.54 3.28 7.04
C ASP A 61 21.93 3.87 7.29
N SER A 62 22.56 4.29 6.19
CA SER A 62 23.95 4.74 6.20
C SER A 62 24.11 6.22 6.47
N GLY A 63 23.09 7.05 6.29
CA GLY A 63 23.20 8.51 6.13
C GLY A 63 23.64 9.35 7.33
N SER A 64 24.41 8.82 8.29
CA SER A 64 24.72 9.50 9.55
C SER A 64 25.94 10.44 9.45
N GLY A 65 26.86 10.19 8.52
CA GLY A 65 28.17 10.85 8.44
C GLY A 65 29.08 10.49 9.62
N SER A 66 28.76 9.42 10.36
CA SER A 66 29.49 9.04 11.58
C SER A 66 30.80 8.32 11.26
N PRO A 67 31.78 8.29 12.19
CA PRO A 67 32.97 7.46 12.03
C PRO A 67 32.67 5.98 11.76
N GLY A 68 31.57 5.46 12.32
CA GLY A 68 31.08 4.10 12.05
C GLY A 68 30.71 3.89 10.59
N GLN A 69 29.98 4.85 10.00
CA GLN A 69 29.67 4.81 8.57
C GLN A 69 30.92 4.84 7.68
N TYR A 70 31.89 5.70 8.01
CA TYR A 70 33.16 5.75 7.26
C TYR A 70 33.91 4.41 7.35
N ALA A 71 33.96 3.80 8.53
CA ALA A 71 34.55 2.47 8.69
C ALA A 71 33.81 1.40 7.87
N VAL A 72 32.47 1.46 7.79
CA VAL A 72 31.67 0.57 6.92
C VAL A 72 32.05 0.77 5.44
N GLY A 73 32.15 2.00 4.96
CA GLY A 73 32.55 2.29 3.58
C GLY A 73 33.94 1.76 3.21
N GLU A 74 34.91 1.89 4.13
CA GLU A 74 36.25 1.30 3.95
C GLU A 74 36.22 -0.23 4.03
N ALA A 75 35.46 -0.81 4.95
CA ALA A 75 35.32 -2.26 5.10
C ALA A 75 34.67 -2.89 3.86
N MET A 76 33.63 -2.27 3.29
CA MET A 76 33.03 -2.69 2.02
C MET A 76 34.07 -2.72 0.90
N ALA A 77 34.92 -1.69 0.79
CA ALA A 77 35.95 -1.62 -0.23
C ALA A 77 37.00 -2.73 -0.06
N GLN A 78 37.45 -2.99 1.17
CA GLN A 78 38.40 -4.07 1.47
C GLN A 78 37.83 -5.45 1.15
N VAL A 79 36.57 -5.72 1.55
CA VAL A 79 35.89 -6.97 1.22
C VAL A 79 35.82 -7.16 -0.29
N CYS A 80 35.39 -6.13 -1.02
CA CYS A 80 35.28 -6.18 -2.47
C CYS A 80 36.62 -6.33 -3.20
N GLU A 81 37.69 -5.70 -2.70
CA GLU A 81 39.04 -5.88 -3.26
C GLU A 81 39.51 -7.32 -3.07
N LEU A 82 39.39 -7.89 -1.87
CA LEU A 82 39.83 -9.26 -1.60
C LEU A 82 38.98 -10.30 -2.34
N LYS A 83 37.65 -10.13 -2.40
CA LYS A 83 36.76 -11.00 -3.19
C LYS A 83 37.05 -10.97 -4.69
N SER A 84 37.57 -9.84 -5.20
CA SER A 84 37.91 -9.70 -6.62
C SER A 84 39.00 -10.66 -7.09
N VAL A 85 39.87 -11.09 -6.19
CA VAL A 85 40.93 -12.07 -6.48
C VAL A 85 40.36 -13.48 -6.66
N ASP A 86 39.38 -13.85 -5.84
CA ASP A 86 38.87 -15.22 -5.76
C ASP A 86 37.65 -15.47 -6.66
N THR A 87 36.72 -14.52 -6.68
CA THR A 87 35.37 -14.72 -7.23
C THR A 87 34.97 -13.70 -8.28
N GLY A 88 35.72 -12.61 -8.43
CA GLY A 88 35.41 -11.48 -9.32
C GLY A 88 34.98 -10.22 -8.56
N PRO A 89 34.81 -9.08 -9.25
CA PRO A 89 34.52 -7.79 -8.64
C PRO A 89 33.12 -7.72 -8.02
N CYS A 90 32.99 -6.94 -6.95
CA CYS A 90 31.69 -6.38 -6.56
C CYS A 90 31.26 -5.34 -7.61
N GLU A 91 30.09 -5.56 -8.20
CA GLU A 91 29.60 -4.81 -9.35
C GLU A 91 28.81 -3.57 -8.94
N PHE A 92 28.04 -3.65 -7.86
CA PHE A 92 27.16 -2.58 -7.40
C PHE A 92 26.84 -2.70 -5.90
N VAL A 93 26.13 -1.70 -5.38
CA VAL A 93 25.57 -1.67 -4.04
C VAL A 93 24.06 -1.46 -4.13
N LEU A 94 23.29 -2.18 -3.33
CA LEU A 94 21.88 -1.91 -3.07
C LEU A 94 21.78 -1.18 -1.73
N GLY A 95 21.22 0.04 -1.76
CA GLY A 95 21.05 0.94 -0.63
C GLY A 95 19.59 1.02 -0.17
N PHE A 96 19.29 0.59 1.05
CA PHE A 96 17.92 0.37 1.56
C PHE A 96 17.29 1.57 2.28
N GLY A 97 17.62 2.80 1.86
CA GLY A 97 17.01 4.01 2.39
C GLY A 97 17.68 4.56 3.65
N ASP A 98 17.09 5.64 4.17
CA ASP A 98 17.68 6.49 5.20
C ASP A 98 19.10 6.94 4.81
N ASN A 99 19.14 7.49 3.61
CA ASN A 99 20.38 7.86 2.93
C ASN A 99 20.97 9.15 3.51
N ILE A 100 20.14 10.03 4.06
CA ILE A 100 20.54 11.31 4.68
C ILE A 100 19.76 11.52 5.99
N TYR A 101 20.38 11.20 7.13
CA TYR A 101 19.81 11.49 8.46
C TYR A 101 19.96 12.97 8.85
N GLU A 102 19.18 13.53 9.77
CA GLU A 102 17.96 12.96 10.34
C GLU A 102 16.73 13.38 9.52
N ASP A 103 16.83 14.45 8.73
CA ASP A 103 15.68 15.13 8.13
C ASP A 103 15.69 15.13 6.59
N GLY A 104 16.56 14.32 5.96
CA GLY A 104 16.75 14.29 4.51
C GLY A 104 17.56 15.48 3.98
N ALA A 105 17.66 15.55 2.64
CA ALA A 105 18.30 16.66 1.94
C ALA A 105 17.31 17.81 1.67
N THR A 106 17.81 19.03 1.58
CA THR A 106 16.99 20.24 1.33
C THR A 106 17.12 20.81 -0.08
N SER A 107 18.13 20.37 -0.84
CA SER A 107 18.35 20.70 -2.25
C SER A 107 19.39 19.73 -2.85
N VAL A 108 19.56 19.72 -4.17
CA VAL A 108 20.58 18.89 -4.83
C VAL A 108 22.01 19.35 -4.51
N GLU A 109 22.21 20.62 -4.14
CA GLU A 109 23.50 21.16 -3.66
C GLU A 109 23.72 21.01 -2.15
N ASP A 110 22.83 20.32 -1.44
CA ASP A 110 22.95 20.14 0.00
C ASP A 110 24.27 19.40 0.32
N ILE A 111 25.10 20.02 1.18
CA ILE A 111 26.41 19.49 1.56
C ILE A 111 26.32 18.11 2.22
N GLN A 112 25.13 17.77 2.73
CA GLN A 112 24.84 16.46 3.30
C GLN A 112 25.12 15.32 2.32
N PHE A 113 24.87 15.47 1.01
CA PHE A 113 25.26 14.44 0.04
C PHE A 113 26.76 14.17 0.06
N ILE A 114 27.58 15.22 0.20
CA ILE A 114 29.04 15.07 0.28
C ILE A 114 29.45 14.41 1.60
N GLU A 115 28.92 14.90 2.72
CA GLU A 115 29.36 14.49 4.06
C GLU A 115 28.85 13.10 4.46
N LYS A 116 27.67 12.72 3.97
CA LYS A 116 26.93 11.52 4.39
C LYS A 116 26.80 10.45 3.30
N PHE A 117 27.18 10.74 2.06
CA PHE A 117 27.23 9.75 0.98
C PHE A 117 28.57 9.74 0.24
N GLU A 118 28.96 10.85 -0.40
CA GLU A 118 30.12 10.83 -1.31
C GLU A 118 31.44 10.53 -0.61
N LYS A 119 31.71 11.13 0.55
CA LYS A 119 32.94 10.90 1.30
C LYS A 119 32.97 9.52 2.00
N PRO A 120 31.94 9.10 2.76
CA PRO A 120 31.95 7.78 3.38
C PRO A 120 32.15 6.64 2.37
N PHE A 121 31.62 6.78 1.15
CA PHE A 121 31.69 5.76 0.11
C PHE A 121 32.70 6.06 -1.00
N GLU A 122 33.56 7.07 -0.85
CA GLU A 122 34.68 7.31 -1.76
C GLU A 122 35.58 6.06 -1.96
N PRO A 123 35.89 5.25 -0.91
CA PRO A 123 36.68 4.02 -1.07
C PRO A 123 36.05 2.99 -2.03
N MET A 124 34.74 3.05 -2.26
CA MET A 124 34.04 2.16 -3.21
C MET A 124 34.26 2.55 -4.67
N GLY A 125 34.96 3.65 -4.95
CA GLY A 125 35.26 4.10 -6.31
C GLY A 125 34.01 4.54 -7.06
N GLU A 126 33.88 4.17 -8.33
CA GLU A 126 32.75 4.55 -9.19
C GLU A 126 31.62 3.50 -9.22
N ARG A 127 31.63 2.53 -8.31
CA ARG A 127 30.61 1.48 -8.28
C ARG A 127 29.22 2.10 -8.07
N PRO A 128 28.21 1.73 -8.87
CA PRO A 128 26.87 2.28 -8.73
C PRO A 128 26.20 1.81 -7.43
N PHE A 129 25.55 2.76 -6.75
CA PHE A 129 24.69 2.54 -5.59
C PHE A 129 23.25 2.76 -6.03
N TYR A 130 22.46 1.69 -6.09
CA TYR A 130 21.03 1.74 -6.38
C TYR A 130 20.28 1.98 -5.08
N MET A 131 19.74 3.18 -4.93
CA MET A 131 19.16 3.68 -3.68
C MET A 131 17.63 3.60 -3.70
N VAL A 132 17.03 3.35 -2.55
CA VAL A 132 15.61 3.65 -2.26
C VAL A 132 15.51 4.73 -1.18
N LEU A 133 14.31 5.24 -0.90
CA LEU A 133 14.08 6.20 0.18
C LEU A 133 13.64 5.52 1.48
N GLY A 134 14.07 6.08 2.61
CA GLY A 134 13.57 5.77 3.94
C GLY A 134 12.72 6.88 4.56
N ASN A 135 12.23 6.67 5.78
CA ASN A 135 11.39 7.64 6.49
C ASN A 135 12.17 8.91 6.87
N HIS A 136 13.47 8.82 7.11
CA HIS A 136 14.28 10.01 7.40
C HIS A 136 14.51 10.89 6.17
N ASP A 137 14.59 10.28 4.98
CA ASP A 137 14.71 10.99 3.71
C ASP A 137 13.44 11.81 3.37
N ASN A 138 12.30 11.42 3.95
CA ASN A 138 10.97 12.02 3.74
C ASN A 138 10.46 12.77 4.98
N THR A 139 11.34 13.23 5.85
CA THR A 139 10.95 13.90 7.11
C THR A 139 10.16 15.18 6.87
N GLY A 140 9.04 15.36 7.58
CA GLY A 140 8.23 16.57 7.59
C GLY A 140 8.46 17.46 8.80
N TYR A 141 8.28 16.92 10.01
CA TYR A 141 8.23 17.67 11.27
C TYR A 141 9.33 17.25 12.25
N VAL A 142 9.54 15.95 12.41
CA VAL A 142 10.52 15.34 13.32
C VAL A 142 11.29 14.28 12.56
N GLY A 143 12.62 14.26 12.71
CA GLY A 143 13.51 13.29 12.07
C GLY A 143 12.96 11.87 12.11
N GLY A 144 12.67 11.33 10.92
CA GLY A 144 12.17 9.97 10.75
C GLY A 144 10.65 9.82 10.80
N ASP A 145 9.86 10.89 10.79
CA ASP A 145 8.39 10.76 10.74
C ASP A 145 7.86 10.31 9.37
N GLY A 146 8.63 10.52 8.29
CA GLY A 146 8.21 10.21 6.92
C GLY A 146 7.05 11.06 6.39
N ALA A 147 6.71 12.18 7.03
CA ALA A 147 5.47 12.92 6.79
C ALA A 147 5.51 13.91 5.61
N ASN A 148 6.63 14.02 4.89
CA ASN A 148 6.79 14.89 3.72
C ASN A 148 7.51 14.16 2.59
N ASN A 149 6.77 13.35 1.85
CA ASN A 149 7.30 12.53 0.77
C ASN A 149 7.90 13.37 -0.36
N SER A 150 7.40 14.59 -0.59
CA SER A 150 7.98 15.48 -1.61
C SER A 150 9.46 15.82 -1.36
N ARG A 151 9.94 15.71 -0.11
CA ARG A 151 11.37 15.90 0.20
C ARG A 151 12.25 14.82 -0.43
N GLY A 152 11.78 13.57 -0.50
CA GLY A 152 12.52 12.49 -1.14
C GLY A 152 12.79 12.71 -2.63
N ASP A 153 12.01 13.58 -3.29
CA ASP A 153 12.20 13.91 -4.71
C ASP A 153 13.57 14.58 -4.95
N ILE A 154 14.14 15.26 -3.94
CA ILE A 154 15.48 15.87 -4.02
C ILE A 154 16.57 14.82 -4.28
N GLN A 155 16.41 13.61 -3.75
CA GLN A 155 17.38 12.53 -3.95
C GLN A 155 17.24 11.89 -5.35
N VAL A 156 16.03 11.93 -5.92
CA VAL A 156 15.80 11.62 -7.33
C VAL A 156 16.46 12.70 -8.20
N ASP A 157 16.28 13.99 -7.88
CA ASP A 157 16.90 15.09 -8.62
C ASP A 157 18.44 15.02 -8.52
N TYR A 158 19.00 14.61 -7.38
CA TYR A 158 20.44 14.43 -7.20
C TYR A 158 21.03 13.37 -8.17
N HIS A 159 20.24 12.36 -8.57
CA HIS A 159 20.67 11.42 -9.62
C HIS A 159 20.97 12.10 -10.95
N TYR A 160 20.21 13.13 -11.30
CA TYR A 160 20.33 13.85 -12.58
C TYR A 160 21.26 15.06 -12.48
N GLU A 161 21.29 15.74 -11.33
CA GLU A 161 21.92 17.06 -11.17
C GLU A 161 23.15 17.04 -10.25
N GLY A 162 23.26 16.05 -9.37
CA GLY A 162 24.30 15.95 -8.34
C GLY A 162 25.71 15.63 -8.85
N ASN A 163 25.83 15.17 -10.11
CA ASN A 163 27.08 14.72 -10.74
C ASN A 163 27.83 13.63 -9.95
N SER A 164 27.10 12.82 -9.18
CA SER A 164 27.69 11.68 -8.48
C SER A 164 28.11 10.59 -9.47
N PRO A 165 29.32 10.00 -9.34
CA PRO A 165 29.68 8.81 -10.12
C PRO A 165 28.97 7.54 -9.59
N ARG A 166 28.50 7.58 -8.33
CA ARG A 166 27.98 6.42 -7.59
C ARG A 166 26.45 6.41 -7.53
N TRP A 167 25.81 7.57 -7.28
CA TRP A 167 24.38 7.64 -6.95
C TRP A 167 23.45 7.25 -8.12
N ARG A 168 22.69 6.16 -7.95
CA ARG A 168 21.67 5.70 -8.90
C ARG A 168 20.30 5.68 -8.22
N MET A 169 19.43 6.61 -8.61
CA MET A 169 18.05 6.70 -8.15
C MET A 169 17.20 7.46 -9.18
N PRO A 170 16.90 6.85 -10.34
CA PRO A 170 16.26 7.54 -11.46
C PRO A 170 14.80 7.93 -11.20
N ALA A 171 14.15 7.27 -10.25
CA ALA A 171 12.79 7.55 -9.78
C ALA A 171 12.67 7.08 -8.33
N ARG A 172 11.56 7.40 -7.66
CA ARG A 172 11.31 6.96 -6.28
C ARG A 172 11.17 5.45 -6.14
N TYR A 173 10.49 4.84 -7.12
CA TYR A 173 10.47 3.40 -7.36
C TYR A 173 10.83 3.14 -8.82
N TYR A 174 11.61 2.09 -9.07
CA TYR A 174 12.13 1.76 -10.39
C TYR A 174 12.60 0.30 -10.42
N ALA A 175 12.76 -0.26 -11.61
CA ALA A 175 13.29 -1.60 -11.80
C ALA A 175 14.47 -1.55 -12.75
N PHE A 176 15.39 -2.50 -12.58
CA PHE A 176 16.48 -2.71 -13.50
C PHE A 176 16.87 -4.19 -13.48
N ASN A 177 17.29 -4.70 -14.63
CA ASN A 177 17.87 -6.03 -14.71
C ASN A 177 19.40 -5.97 -14.79
N SER A 178 20.04 -7.09 -14.51
CA SER A 178 21.50 -7.25 -14.59
C SER A 178 22.13 -6.84 -15.93
N GLY A 179 21.38 -6.81 -17.04
CA GLY A 179 21.84 -6.28 -18.33
C GLY A 179 21.95 -4.77 -18.42
N GLU A 180 21.30 -4.05 -17.50
CA GLU A 180 21.36 -2.59 -17.39
C GLU A 180 22.43 -2.13 -16.40
N ILE A 181 22.99 -3.07 -15.62
CA ILE A 181 24.08 -2.81 -14.67
C ILE A 181 25.38 -2.70 -15.46
N PRO A 182 26.00 -1.50 -15.59
CA PRO A 182 27.13 -1.29 -16.51
C PRO A 182 28.37 -2.10 -16.15
N THR A 183 28.49 -2.47 -14.88
CA THR A 183 29.64 -3.16 -14.29
C THR A 183 29.51 -4.68 -14.40
N ALA A 184 28.29 -5.23 -14.45
CA ALA A 184 28.04 -6.67 -14.36
C ALA A 184 28.82 -7.48 -15.41
N LEU A 185 29.76 -8.31 -14.95
CA LEU A 185 30.60 -9.14 -15.82
C LEU A 185 29.83 -10.20 -16.60
N MET A 186 28.82 -10.83 -15.99
CA MET A 186 27.98 -11.85 -16.62
C MET A 186 26.50 -11.56 -16.41
N PRO A 187 25.93 -10.61 -17.17
CA PRO A 187 24.57 -10.11 -16.94
C PRO A 187 23.48 -11.07 -17.43
N LYS A 188 23.84 -12.16 -18.12
CA LYS A 188 22.88 -13.10 -18.68
C LYS A 188 23.29 -14.54 -18.39
N THR A 189 22.29 -15.37 -18.10
CA THR A 189 22.42 -16.81 -17.96
C THR A 189 22.74 -17.48 -19.28
N ARG A 190 23.07 -18.78 -19.24
CA ARG A 190 23.31 -19.59 -20.45
C ARG A 190 22.09 -19.71 -21.38
N GLU A 191 20.88 -19.48 -20.86
CA GLU A 191 19.63 -19.41 -21.64
C GLU A 191 19.39 -18.02 -22.25
N GLY A 192 20.27 -17.05 -22.00
CA GLY A 192 20.15 -15.69 -22.52
C GLY A 192 19.20 -14.79 -21.72
N LYS A 193 18.68 -15.27 -20.58
CA LYS A 193 17.85 -14.50 -19.64
C LYS A 193 18.73 -13.63 -18.75
N PRO A 194 18.24 -12.47 -18.24
CA PRO A 194 18.96 -11.73 -17.20
C PRO A 194 19.24 -12.62 -15.98
N LEU A 195 20.37 -12.40 -15.31
CA LEU A 195 20.69 -13.11 -14.07
C LEU A 195 19.82 -12.62 -12.91
N LEU A 196 19.67 -11.30 -12.78
CA LEU A 196 18.87 -10.63 -11.76
C LEU A 196 17.88 -9.65 -12.40
N THR A 197 16.71 -9.50 -11.80
CA THR A 197 15.89 -8.29 -11.84
C THR A 197 15.77 -7.77 -10.41
N VAL A 198 15.98 -6.46 -10.23
CA VAL A 198 15.78 -5.75 -8.97
C VAL A 198 14.62 -4.80 -9.15
N VAL A 199 13.65 -4.87 -8.25
CA VAL A 199 12.49 -3.98 -8.16
C VAL A 199 12.64 -3.14 -6.89
N SER A 200 12.97 -1.87 -7.07
CA SER A 200 13.16 -0.89 -6.01
C SER A 200 11.83 -0.21 -5.68
N LEU A 201 11.39 -0.33 -4.43
CA LEU A 201 10.09 0.13 -3.92
C LEU A 201 10.27 1.32 -2.99
N ASP A 202 9.39 2.31 -3.11
CA ASP A 202 9.23 3.39 -2.16
C ASP A 202 8.15 3.02 -1.13
N SER A 203 8.62 2.49 0.00
CA SER A 203 7.76 2.05 1.11
C SER A 203 7.16 3.22 1.92
N ASN A 204 7.76 4.41 1.92
CA ASN A 204 7.40 5.45 2.88
C ASN A 204 5.96 5.99 2.72
N PRO A 205 5.45 6.28 1.50
CA PRO A 205 4.05 6.68 1.29
C PRO A 205 3.01 5.66 1.78
N ILE A 206 3.42 4.39 1.95
CA ILE A 206 2.54 3.28 2.35
C ILE A 206 2.71 2.94 3.85
N ALA A 207 3.93 3.07 4.37
CA ALA A 207 4.33 2.58 5.70
C ALA A 207 4.61 3.67 6.76
N SER A 208 4.65 4.95 6.37
CA SER A 208 4.98 6.05 7.30
C SER A 208 4.02 6.16 8.48
N LEU A 209 4.54 6.64 9.62
CA LEU A 209 3.79 6.94 10.83
C LEU A 209 2.66 7.97 10.63
N VAL A 210 2.78 8.85 9.62
CA VAL A 210 1.83 9.93 9.38
C VAL A 210 1.43 9.95 7.91
N ALA A 211 0.12 10.01 7.64
CA ALA A 211 -0.36 10.19 6.27
C ALA A 211 0.13 11.54 5.70
N ASP A 212 0.61 11.52 4.47
CA ASP A 212 1.08 12.74 3.80
C ASP A 212 -0.11 13.68 3.52
N ALA A 213 0.10 14.98 3.72
CA ALA A 213 -0.89 16.01 3.39
C ALA A 213 -1.02 16.23 1.87
N ASP A 214 0.00 15.85 1.10
CA ASP A 214 -0.02 15.90 -0.36
C ASP A 214 -0.71 14.67 -0.94
N SER A 215 -1.86 14.92 -1.57
CA SER A 215 -2.68 13.90 -2.24
C SER A 215 -1.93 13.02 -3.26
N ARG A 216 -0.79 13.49 -3.80
CA ARG A 216 0.07 12.73 -4.73
C ARG A 216 0.67 11.49 -4.08
N PHE A 217 0.92 11.53 -2.77
CA PHE A 217 1.58 10.46 -2.01
C PHE A 217 0.60 9.65 -1.15
N THR A 218 -0.70 9.83 -1.36
CA THR A 218 -1.71 8.98 -0.74
C THR A 218 -1.58 7.55 -1.26
N TRP A 219 -1.84 6.56 -0.41
CA TRP A 219 -1.73 5.16 -0.82
C TRP A 219 -2.69 4.80 -1.97
N GLN A 220 -3.84 5.47 -2.08
CA GLN A 220 -4.80 5.26 -3.17
C GLN A 220 -4.24 5.67 -4.54
N ASN A 221 -3.49 6.78 -4.60
CA ASN A 221 -2.92 7.26 -5.86
C ASN A 221 -1.54 6.66 -6.10
N TYR A 222 -0.67 6.78 -5.10
CA TYR A 222 0.72 6.38 -5.19
C TYR A 222 0.91 4.88 -4.95
N GLY A 223 0.35 4.37 -3.85
CA GLY A 223 0.48 2.98 -3.45
C GLY A 223 -0.14 2.02 -4.47
N MET A 224 -1.33 2.32 -4.99
CA MET A 224 -1.98 1.51 -6.03
C MET A 224 -1.21 1.51 -7.35
N THR A 225 -0.73 2.69 -7.79
CA THR A 225 0.09 2.78 -9.01
C THR A 225 1.38 1.98 -8.85
N GLN A 226 2.03 2.10 -7.70
CA GLN A 226 3.23 1.34 -7.38
C GLN A 226 2.94 -0.17 -7.29
N LEU A 227 1.79 -0.59 -6.75
CA LEU A 227 1.41 -2.00 -6.63
C LEU A 227 1.26 -2.62 -8.02
N MET A 228 0.46 -1.99 -8.88
CA MET A 228 0.23 -2.48 -10.24
C MET A 228 1.54 -2.54 -11.04
N TRP A 229 2.37 -1.51 -10.91
CA TRP A 229 3.69 -1.46 -11.55
C TRP A 229 4.61 -2.57 -11.02
N ALA A 230 4.77 -2.71 -9.70
CA ALA A 230 5.64 -3.71 -9.10
C ALA A 230 5.22 -5.14 -9.45
N GLN A 231 3.90 -5.39 -9.48
CA GLN A 231 3.36 -6.67 -9.96
C GLN A 231 3.74 -6.93 -11.42
N ASP A 232 3.56 -5.95 -12.31
CA ASP A 232 3.92 -6.10 -13.73
C ASP A 232 5.41 -6.41 -13.91
N GLU A 233 6.30 -5.68 -13.22
CA GLU A 233 7.75 -5.91 -13.27
C GLU A 233 8.12 -7.32 -12.77
N LEU A 234 7.56 -7.75 -11.64
CA LEU A 234 7.89 -9.05 -11.04
C LEU A 234 7.31 -10.23 -11.83
N ILE A 235 6.09 -10.10 -12.36
CA ILE A 235 5.41 -11.14 -13.14
C ILE A 235 6.04 -11.28 -14.53
N SER A 236 6.36 -10.16 -15.18
CA SER A 236 6.92 -10.16 -16.52
C SER A 236 8.42 -10.48 -16.55
N SER A 237 9.09 -10.43 -15.39
CA SER A 237 10.51 -10.72 -15.27
C SER A 237 10.85 -12.14 -15.76
N GLN A 238 11.81 -12.19 -16.67
CA GLN A 238 12.42 -13.44 -17.14
C GLN A 238 13.73 -13.77 -16.42
N ALA A 239 14.11 -12.97 -15.40
CA ALA A 239 15.38 -13.16 -14.72
C ALA A 239 15.43 -14.48 -13.94
N LEU A 240 16.65 -14.97 -13.70
CA LEU A 240 16.83 -16.14 -12.84
C LEU A 240 16.47 -15.84 -11.39
N PHE A 241 16.78 -14.64 -10.90
CA PHE A 241 16.40 -14.19 -9.56
C PHE A 241 15.69 -12.84 -9.62
N ASN A 242 14.61 -12.72 -8.87
CA ASN A 242 13.91 -11.46 -8.61
C ASN A 242 14.21 -11.00 -7.19
N ILE A 243 14.67 -9.77 -7.04
CA ILE A 243 14.90 -9.12 -5.74
C ILE A 243 13.96 -7.93 -5.65
N ALA A 244 13.20 -7.83 -4.57
CA ALA A 244 12.55 -6.58 -4.20
C ALA A 244 13.39 -5.88 -3.13
N MET A 245 13.59 -4.58 -3.26
CA MET A 245 14.27 -3.78 -2.24
C MET A 245 13.41 -2.61 -1.79
N ALA A 246 13.39 -2.32 -0.50
CA ALA A 246 12.62 -1.24 0.11
C ALA A 246 13.30 -0.77 1.39
N HIS A 247 12.75 0.24 2.07
CA HIS A 247 13.26 0.64 3.38
C HIS A 247 12.62 -0.17 4.52
N HIS A 248 11.29 -0.15 4.63
CA HIS A 248 10.58 -0.80 5.74
C HIS A 248 10.50 -2.34 5.57
N PRO A 249 10.87 -3.15 6.59
CA PRO A 249 10.90 -4.60 6.52
C PRO A 249 9.52 -5.25 6.60
N TYR A 250 9.27 -6.32 5.85
CA TYR A 250 8.05 -7.14 6.05
C TYR A 250 8.08 -7.87 7.40
N VAL A 251 9.22 -8.50 7.71
CA VAL A 251 9.50 -9.15 8.98
C VAL A 251 10.86 -8.69 9.51
N SER A 252 10.95 -8.52 10.82
CA SER A 252 12.18 -8.14 11.51
C SER A 252 12.12 -8.55 12.98
N ASN A 253 13.25 -9.00 13.53
CA ASN A 253 13.48 -9.23 14.96
C ASN A 253 13.99 -7.98 15.70
N GLY A 254 14.20 -6.89 14.97
CA GLY A 254 14.61 -5.58 15.47
C GLY A 254 13.50 -4.83 16.21
N LEU A 255 13.78 -3.57 16.55
CA LEU A 255 12.90 -2.73 17.38
C LEU A 255 11.53 -2.52 16.73
N HIS A 256 11.53 -2.17 15.45
CA HIS A 256 10.32 -1.78 14.73
C HIS A 256 9.47 -3.00 14.38
N GLY A 257 10.09 -4.10 13.96
CA GLY A 257 9.44 -5.40 13.88
C GLY A 257 8.70 -5.70 12.58
N ASN A 258 7.63 -6.49 12.66
CA ASN A 258 6.92 -6.99 11.47
C ASN A 258 5.87 -5.99 10.99
N ALA A 259 5.72 -5.87 9.67
CA ALA A 259 4.64 -5.09 9.06
C ALA A 259 3.27 -5.64 9.53
N GLY A 260 2.34 -4.74 9.87
CA GLY A 260 1.07 -5.04 10.55
C GLY A 260 1.16 -5.00 12.08
N ASN A 261 2.36 -4.85 12.65
CA ASN A 261 2.58 -4.65 14.08
C ASN A 261 3.85 -3.83 14.37
N TYR A 262 4.16 -2.83 13.53
CA TYR A 262 5.30 -1.95 13.76
C TYR A 262 5.21 -1.23 15.10
N ASP A 263 6.36 -1.06 15.76
CA ASP A 263 6.50 -0.42 17.07
C ASP A 263 5.56 -0.99 18.15
N PHE A 264 5.18 -2.27 18.00
CA PHE A 264 4.22 -2.97 18.86
C PHE A 264 2.83 -2.32 18.89
N ILE A 265 2.49 -1.54 17.86
CA ILE A 265 1.17 -0.97 17.68
C ILE A 265 0.36 -1.97 16.86
N PRO A 266 -0.66 -2.62 17.45
CA PRO A 266 -1.49 -3.57 16.71
C PRO A 266 -2.29 -2.85 15.63
N SER A 267 -2.48 -3.51 14.48
CA SER A 267 -3.16 -2.93 13.32
C SER A 267 -4.61 -2.51 13.54
N TYR A 268 -5.31 -3.13 14.50
CA TYR A 268 -6.67 -2.73 14.88
C TYR A 268 -6.73 -1.40 15.65
N ILE A 269 -5.60 -0.86 16.13
CA ILE A 269 -5.54 0.44 16.81
C ILE A 269 -5.20 1.55 15.80
N LEU A 270 -4.16 1.37 14.98
CA LEU A 270 -3.71 2.34 13.98
C LEU A 270 -3.14 1.61 12.74
N PRO A 271 -3.93 1.35 11.69
CA PRO A 271 -3.54 0.49 10.57
C PRO A 271 -2.41 1.06 9.70
N VAL A 272 -2.24 2.38 9.68
CA VAL A 272 -1.13 3.03 8.95
C VAL A 272 0.18 2.88 9.72
N ILE A 273 0.18 3.26 10.99
CA ILE A 273 1.36 3.24 11.87
C ILE A 273 1.88 1.82 12.13
N SER A 274 0.97 0.84 12.21
CA SER A 274 1.35 -0.57 12.37
C SER A 274 2.02 -1.16 11.12
N GLY A 275 2.05 -0.46 9.99
CA GLY A 275 2.56 -1.01 8.72
C GLY A 275 1.61 -2.02 8.06
N GLN A 276 0.33 -2.07 8.45
CA GLN A 276 -0.63 -3.03 7.89
C GLN A 276 -0.77 -2.86 6.37
N ARG A 277 -0.88 -1.63 5.87
CA ARG A 277 -0.94 -1.36 4.43
C ARG A 277 0.31 -1.85 3.69
N TRP A 278 1.48 -1.76 4.32
CA TRP A 278 2.71 -2.24 3.72
C TRP A 278 2.76 -3.77 3.69
N LYS A 279 2.30 -4.43 4.77
CA LYS A 279 2.10 -5.88 4.81
C LYS A 279 1.20 -6.33 3.66
N ASP A 280 0.06 -5.68 3.48
CA ASP A 280 -0.93 -6.05 2.47
C ASP A 280 -0.42 -5.78 1.04
N PHE A 281 0.29 -4.66 0.83
CA PHE A 281 0.98 -4.37 -0.45
C PHE A 281 1.95 -5.49 -0.83
N LEU A 282 2.78 -5.94 0.11
CA LEU A 282 3.78 -6.95 -0.14
C LEU A 282 3.15 -8.33 -0.38
N GLU A 283 2.18 -8.72 0.43
CA GLU A 283 1.47 -10.01 0.27
C GLU A 283 0.72 -10.09 -1.06
N GLU A 284 0.13 -8.98 -1.51
CA GLU A 284 -0.60 -8.93 -2.78
C GLU A 284 0.35 -8.82 -3.99
N GLY A 285 1.41 -8.00 -3.88
CA GLY A 285 2.20 -7.56 -5.03
C GLY A 285 3.54 -8.23 -5.23
N VAL A 286 4.18 -8.70 -4.14
CA VAL A 286 5.63 -8.95 -4.13
C VAL A 286 5.97 -10.34 -3.61
N CYS A 287 5.28 -10.78 -2.56
CA CYS A 287 5.45 -12.08 -1.93
C CYS A 287 5.31 -13.22 -2.95
N ASP A 288 6.12 -14.24 -2.78
CA ASP A 288 6.28 -15.42 -3.65
C ASP A 288 6.84 -15.12 -5.07
N TYR A 289 6.73 -13.89 -5.57
CA TYR A 289 7.34 -13.47 -6.83
C TYR A 289 8.81 -13.07 -6.71
N ALA A 290 9.15 -12.37 -5.63
CA ALA A 290 10.53 -12.09 -5.28
C ALA A 290 11.16 -13.31 -4.61
N ASP A 291 12.38 -13.68 -5.02
CA ASP A 291 13.21 -14.64 -4.28
C ASP A 291 13.61 -14.06 -2.91
N PHE A 292 13.92 -12.76 -2.89
CA PHE A 292 14.32 -12.03 -1.70
C PHE A 292 13.63 -10.66 -1.62
N ILE A 293 13.20 -10.28 -0.43
CA ILE A 293 12.88 -8.90 -0.05
C ILE A 293 14.04 -8.40 0.84
N MET A 294 14.73 -7.34 0.40
CA MET A 294 15.91 -6.78 1.08
C MET A 294 15.64 -5.36 1.57
N THR A 295 15.82 -5.11 2.87
CA THR A 295 15.38 -3.89 3.54
C THR A 295 16.36 -3.36 4.58
N GLY A 296 16.09 -2.16 5.11
CA GLY A 296 16.82 -1.51 6.20
C GLY A 296 15.90 -1.25 7.40
N HIS A 297 15.86 0.00 7.87
CA HIS A 297 14.98 0.57 8.90
C HIS A 297 15.29 0.11 10.34
N ASP A 298 15.35 -1.21 10.55
CA ASP A 298 15.90 -1.74 11.80
C ASP A 298 17.43 -1.72 11.72
N HIS A 299 18.05 -1.03 12.68
CA HIS A 299 19.50 -0.78 12.69
C HIS A 299 20.33 -1.98 13.16
N ASP A 300 20.11 -3.13 12.52
CA ASP A 300 20.74 -4.41 12.78
C ASP A 300 20.89 -5.22 11.47
N LEU A 301 21.46 -6.43 11.57
CA LEU A 301 21.69 -7.33 10.45
C LEU A 301 20.88 -8.61 10.64
N GLN A 302 20.10 -9.03 9.64
CA GLN A 302 19.30 -10.25 9.70
C GLN A 302 19.21 -10.93 8.32
N LEU A 303 19.28 -12.27 8.33
CA LEU A 303 18.88 -13.13 7.22
C LEU A 303 17.81 -14.09 7.76
N LEU A 304 16.57 -13.92 7.32
CA LEU A 304 15.39 -14.56 7.89
C LEU A 304 14.81 -15.61 6.94
N GLU A 305 14.23 -16.66 7.53
CA GLU A 305 13.53 -17.71 6.82
C GLU A 305 12.20 -17.21 6.21
N PRO A 306 11.67 -17.88 5.17
CA PRO A 306 10.33 -17.59 4.66
C PRO A 306 9.27 -17.78 5.74
N VAL A 307 8.17 -17.02 5.60
CA VAL A 307 6.96 -17.20 6.41
C VAL A 307 5.80 -17.60 5.49
N GLU A 308 4.83 -18.34 6.05
CA GLU A 308 3.73 -18.94 5.28
C GLU A 308 2.96 -17.92 4.43
N SER A 309 2.68 -16.73 4.99
CA SER A 309 1.96 -15.64 4.33
C SER A 309 2.70 -15.05 3.12
N CYS A 310 4.02 -15.25 3.01
CA CYS A 310 4.83 -14.71 1.92
C CYS A 310 5.49 -15.80 1.06
N GLY A 311 4.97 -17.03 1.13
CA GLY A 311 5.38 -18.14 0.27
C GLY A 311 6.88 -18.45 0.40
N ARG A 312 7.58 -18.52 -0.74
CA ARG A 312 9.02 -18.86 -0.76
C ARG A 312 9.96 -17.70 -0.44
N THR A 313 9.45 -16.47 -0.37
CA THR A 313 10.28 -15.27 -0.31
C THR A 313 11.06 -15.25 1.01
N ARG A 314 12.37 -15.02 0.91
CA ARG A 314 13.26 -14.85 2.07
C ARG A 314 13.52 -13.37 2.33
N PHE A 315 13.94 -13.04 3.54
CA PHE A 315 14.09 -11.64 3.96
C PHE A 315 15.52 -11.35 4.42
N LEU A 316 16.02 -10.18 4.03
CA LEU A 316 17.29 -9.63 4.51
C LEU A 316 17.02 -8.25 5.10
N VAL A 317 17.45 -8.04 6.35
CA VAL A 317 17.47 -6.72 6.98
C VAL A 317 18.94 -6.32 7.14
N SER A 318 19.32 -5.16 6.62
CA SER A 318 20.71 -4.68 6.69
C SER A 318 20.77 -3.17 6.94
N GLY A 319 20.20 -2.72 8.06
CA GLY A 319 20.16 -1.30 8.46
C GLY A 319 21.30 -0.85 9.36
N ALA A 320 22.41 -1.59 9.39
CA ALA A 320 23.51 -1.33 10.34
C ALA A 320 24.68 -0.52 9.75
N ALA A 321 24.50 0.22 8.65
CA ALA A 321 25.64 0.86 7.99
C ALA A 321 26.03 2.22 8.60
N GLY A 322 25.08 2.94 9.22
CA GLY A 322 25.33 4.29 9.75
C GLY A 322 24.95 4.46 11.23
N LYS A 323 24.08 3.59 11.76
CA LYS A 323 23.65 3.50 13.16
C LYS A 323 23.52 2.02 13.55
N THR A 324 23.44 1.74 14.85
CA THR A 324 23.30 0.37 15.38
C THR A 324 22.27 0.34 16.49
N ARG A 325 21.59 -0.79 16.67
CA ARG A 325 20.64 -1.03 17.78
C ARG A 325 20.64 -2.50 18.18
N SER A 326 20.26 -2.80 19.42
CA SER A 326 20.02 -4.17 19.86
C SER A 326 18.80 -4.77 19.16
N LEU A 327 18.84 -6.08 18.91
CA LEU A 327 17.66 -6.85 18.54
C LEU A 327 16.65 -6.82 19.70
N GLN A 328 15.36 -6.75 19.37
CA GLN A 328 14.30 -6.59 20.36
C GLN A 328 13.65 -7.92 20.75
N ASP A 329 13.46 -8.81 19.78
CA ASP A 329 12.98 -10.18 20.01
C ASP A 329 13.58 -11.14 18.97
N GLU A 330 14.71 -11.74 19.34
CA GLU A 330 15.43 -12.72 18.53
C GLU A 330 14.61 -13.99 18.19
N SER A 331 13.49 -14.20 18.88
CA SER A 331 12.62 -15.36 18.68
C SER A 331 11.35 -15.07 17.88
N ARG A 332 11.10 -13.79 17.53
CA ARG A 332 9.89 -13.36 16.81
C ARG A 332 9.76 -14.03 15.44
N ASN A 333 10.84 -14.07 14.68
CA ASN A 333 10.94 -14.73 13.39
C ASN A 333 12.16 -15.65 13.37
N GLN A 334 12.06 -16.76 12.64
CA GLN A 334 13.18 -17.69 12.48
C GLN A 334 14.29 -17.04 11.65
N ALA A 335 15.47 -16.88 12.25
CA ALA A 335 16.64 -16.30 11.60
C ALA A 335 17.69 -17.36 11.29
N MET A 336 18.22 -17.35 10.07
CA MET A 336 19.46 -18.04 9.72
C MET A 336 20.67 -17.32 10.32
N TYR A 337 20.61 -15.98 10.35
CA TYR A 337 21.56 -15.10 11.00
C TYR A 337 20.85 -13.85 11.52
N GLN A 338 21.27 -13.36 12.68
CA GLN A 338 20.88 -12.05 13.18
C GLN A 338 21.97 -11.48 14.11
N ALA A 339 22.22 -10.19 14.04
CA ALA A 339 23.16 -9.48 14.91
C ALA A 339 22.73 -8.01 15.10
N GLY A 340 22.51 -7.62 16.34
CA GLY A 340 22.36 -6.21 16.75
C GLY A 340 23.66 -5.67 17.36
N ASP A 341 23.64 -4.40 17.76
CA ASP A 341 24.73 -3.69 18.46
C ASP A 341 26.09 -3.72 17.72
N THR A 342 26.04 -3.78 16.39
CA THR A 342 27.22 -3.81 15.53
C THR A 342 26.94 -3.07 14.25
N TYR A 343 27.95 -2.41 13.68
CA TYR A 343 27.85 -1.91 12.31
C TYR A 343 28.04 -3.08 11.34
N GLY A 344 27.55 -2.94 10.12
CA GLY A 344 27.89 -3.92 9.09
C GLY A 344 27.03 -3.87 7.85
N PHE A 345 27.22 -4.90 7.03
CA PHE A 345 26.58 -5.06 5.72
C PHE A 345 26.65 -6.53 5.29
N PHE A 346 25.96 -6.85 4.19
CA PHE A 346 26.08 -8.14 3.53
C PHE A 346 26.82 -8.02 2.20
N TRP A 347 27.75 -8.93 1.95
CA TRP A 347 28.21 -9.25 0.60
C TRP A 347 27.35 -10.38 0.05
N VAL A 348 26.94 -10.26 -1.21
CA VAL A 348 26.01 -11.19 -1.86
C VAL A 348 26.57 -11.63 -3.22
N ASN A 349 26.49 -12.92 -3.53
CA ASN A 349 26.85 -13.48 -4.83
C ASN A 349 25.72 -14.34 -5.40
N ALA A 350 25.08 -13.85 -6.46
CA ALA A 350 24.04 -14.58 -7.18
C ALA A 350 24.67 -15.36 -8.33
N MET A 351 24.34 -16.66 -8.45
CA MET A 351 24.95 -17.55 -9.44
C MET A 351 23.91 -18.43 -10.12
N GLU A 352 24.05 -18.59 -11.44
CA GLU A 352 23.39 -19.66 -12.18
C GLU A 352 23.89 -21.03 -11.70
N SER A 353 23.14 -22.08 -12.00
CA SER A 353 23.59 -23.46 -11.77
C SER A 353 24.93 -23.74 -12.43
N ASN A 354 25.72 -24.64 -11.85
CA ASN A 354 27.00 -25.06 -12.37
C ASN A 354 26.93 -26.53 -12.81
N PRO A 355 26.85 -26.84 -14.12
CA PRO A 355 26.75 -28.20 -14.63
C PRO A 355 28.04 -29.01 -14.41
N ALA A 356 29.19 -28.35 -14.24
CA ALA A 356 30.46 -29.03 -13.99
C ALA A 356 30.56 -29.55 -12.54
N THR A 357 30.01 -28.80 -11.57
CA THR A 357 30.01 -29.22 -10.16
C THR A 357 28.69 -29.85 -9.71
N GLY A 358 27.63 -29.72 -10.50
CA GLY A 358 26.27 -30.08 -10.13
C GLY A 358 25.60 -29.10 -9.17
N ALA A 359 26.22 -27.94 -8.88
CA ALA A 359 25.63 -26.96 -7.97
C ALA A 359 24.36 -26.33 -8.59
N PRO A 360 23.26 -26.19 -7.83
CA PRO A 360 22.05 -25.52 -8.31
C PRO A 360 22.26 -24.02 -8.44
N ALA A 361 21.30 -23.34 -9.06
CA ALA A 361 21.25 -21.88 -9.00
C ALA A 361 21.07 -21.45 -7.54
N GLN A 362 21.88 -20.51 -7.07
CA GLN A 362 21.89 -20.12 -5.67
C GLN A 362 22.37 -18.67 -5.47
N MET A 363 22.03 -18.11 -4.33
CA MET A 363 22.54 -16.83 -3.85
C MET A 363 23.28 -17.03 -2.53
N CYS A 364 24.56 -16.66 -2.47
CA CYS A 364 25.37 -16.76 -1.27
C CYS A 364 25.46 -15.42 -0.56
N PHE A 365 25.32 -15.45 0.75
CA PHE A 365 25.35 -14.30 1.65
C PHE A 365 26.51 -14.44 2.60
N GLU A 366 27.26 -13.37 2.79
CA GLU A 366 28.23 -13.23 3.86
C GLU A 366 27.94 -11.96 4.66
N ALA A 367 27.70 -12.10 5.95
CA ALA A 367 27.52 -10.97 6.85
C ALA A 367 28.88 -10.52 7.39
N TYR A 368 29.16 -9.23 7.29
CA TYR A 368 30.37 -8.61 7.84
C TYR A 368 29.99 -7.61 8.92
N THR A 369 30.46 -7.86 10.14
CA THR A 369 30.36 -6.93 11.26
C THR A 369 31.58 -6.02 11.25
N VAL A 370 31.37 -4.73 11.50
CA VAL A 370 32.37 -3.68 11.40
C VAL A 370 32.57 -3.05 12.77
N ASP A 371 33.82 -3.08 13.26
CA ASP A 371 34.25 -2.38 14.47
C ASP A 371 35.29 -1.31 14.10
N PRO A 372 34.95 -0.01 14.17
CA PRO A 372 35.86 1.09 13.84
C PRO A 372 37.15 1.11 14.67
N GLU A 373 37.17 0.45 15.83
CA GLU A 373 38.30 0.46 16.76
C GLU A 373 39.28 -0.72 16.54
N VAL A 374 38.97 -1.63 15.61
CA VAL A 374 39.78 -2.83 15.32
C VAL A 374 40.52 -2.67 13.99
N ASP A 375 41.78 -3.11 13.94
CA ASP A 375 42.57 -3.14 12.70
C ASP A 375 41.85 -3.99 11.62
N GLY A 376 41.74 -3.45 10.40
CA GLY A 376 40.96 -4.10 9.33
C GLY A 376 39.46 -4.16 9.61
N PHE A 377 38.97 -3.34 10.56
CA PHE A 377 37.58 -3.18 10.96
C PHE A 377 36.86 -4.47 11.40
N GLY A 378 37.61 -5.53 11.71
CA GLY A 378 37.05 -6.86 12.01
C GLY A 378 36.62 -7.68 10.78
N VAL A 379 36.72 -7.12 9.55
CA VAL A 379 36.36 -7.84 8.31
C VAL A 379 37.53 -8.60 7.69
N VAL A 380 38.77 -8.25 8.05
CA VAL A 380 40.01 -8.95 7.69
C VAL A 380 40.68 -9.51 8.93
N GLY A 381 40.98 -10.80 8.93
CA GLY A 381 41.70 -11.50 9.99
C GLY A 381 43.18 -11.14 10.05
N THR A 382 43.85 -11.53 11.15
CA THR A 382 45.29 -11.27 11.34
C THR A 382 46.21 -11.94 10.31
N ASP A 383 45.70 -12.93 9.57
CA ASP A 383 46.36 -13.61 8.46
C ASP A 383 46.12 -12.94 7.09
N GLY A 384 45.33 -11.86 7.06
CA GLY A 384 44.95 -11.13 5.85
C GLY A 384 43.77 -11.75 5.09
N ALA A 385 43.16 -12.82 5.60
CA ALA A 385 41.98 -13.43 4.99
C ALA A 385 40.68 -12.73 5.43
N LEU A 386 39.64 -12.81 4.61
CA LEU A 386 38.31 -12.32 4.98
C LEU A 386 37.73 -13.13 6.15
N SER A 387 37.07 -12.44 7.07
CA SER A 387 36.48 -13.02 8.27
C SER A 387 34.99 -12.67 8.39
N PRO A 388 34.12 -13.22 7.53
CA PRO A 388 32.68 -12.99 7.65
C PRO A 388 32.16 -13.57 8.98
N ALA A 389 31.27 -12.83 9.65
CA ALA A 389 30.60 -13.29 10.86
C ALA A 389 29.62 -14.44 10.56
N PHE A 390 29.16 -14.53 9.32
CA PHE A 390 28.26 -15.56 8.84
C PHE A 390 28.43 -15.79 7.34
N SER A 391 28.23 -17.02 6.87
CA SER A 391 28.24 -17.35 5.44
C SER A 391 27.23 -18.47 5.15
N GLN A 392 26.36 -18.27 4.17
CA GLN A 392 25.41 -19.28 3.72
C GLN A 392 25.05 -19.11 2.24
N CYS A 393 24.95 -20.22 1.52
CA CYS A 393 24.38 -20.26 0.17
C CYS A 393 22.96 -20.81 0.19
N LEU A 394 22.06 -20.09 -0.47
CA LEU A 394 20.64 -20.40 -0.52
C LEU A 394 20.25 -20.76 -1.96
N GLU A 395 19.81 -22.00 -2.13
CA GLU A 395 19.33 -22.48 -3.43
C GLU A 395 18.07 -21.71 -3.86
N LYS A 396 17.93 -21.53 -5.18
CA LYS A 396 16.70 -21.00 -5.77
C LYS A 396 15.56 -21.96 -5.48
N VAL A 397 14.45 -21.41 -5.01
CA VAL A 397 13.20 -22.14 -4.75
C VAL A 397 12.16 -21.69 -5.77
N GLU A 398 11.37 -22.63 -6.28
CA GLU A 398 10.26 -22.33 -7.20
C GLU A 398 9.08 -21.67 -6.47
N PRO A 399 8.34 -20.73 -7.12
CA PRO A 399 7.11 -20.14 -6.58
C PRO A 399 6.14 -21.17 -6.00
N MET A 400 5.64 -20.89 -4.79
CA MET A 400 4.65 -21.74 -4.13
C MET A 400 3.23 -21.53 -4.69
N ASN A 401 3.01 -20.46 -5.46
CA ASN A 401 1.74 -20.03 -6.01
C ASN A 401 0.70 -19.82 -4.90
N ILE A 402 1.09 -19.09 -3.85
CA ILE A 402 0.18 -18.73 -2.76
C ILE A 402 -1.06 -17.96 -3.29
N ALA A 403 -2.21 -18.19 -2.66
CA ALA A 403 -3.43 -17.47 -3.01
C ALA A 403 -3.27 -15.98 -2.66
N ARG A 404 -3.69 -15.11 -3.58
CA ARG A 404 -3.55 -13.66 -3.39
C ARG A 404 -4.82 -13.07 -2.83
N GLY A 405 -4.68 -12.39 -1.70
CA GLY A 405 -5.68 -11.44 -1.22
C GLY A 405 -5.77 -10.23 -2.13
N LYS A 406 -6.82 -9.44 -1.96
CA LYS A 406 -6.92 -8.07 -2.49
C LYS A 406 -6.94 -7.10 -1.32
N ASP A 407 -6.16 -7.39 -0.30
CA ASP A 407 -6.27 -6.68 0.97
C ASP A 407 -5.75 -5.24 0.81
N PHE A 408 -4.80 -5.04 -0.10
CA PHE A 408 -4.34 -3.71 -0.49
C PHE A 408 -5.23 -3.08 -1.57
N SER A 409 -5.44 -3.76 -2.69
CA SER A 409 -6.19 -3.20 -3.84
C SER A 409 -7.71 -3.13 -3.65
N GLY A 410 -8.24 -3.89 -2.71
CA GLY A 410 -9.65 -3.94 -2.34
C GLY A 410 -10.06 -2.94 -1.26
N SER A 411 -9.11 -2.19 -0.70
CA SER A 411 -9.40 -1.11 0.25
C SER A 411 -10.05 0.10 -0.48
N PRO A 412 -11.08 0.77 0.09
CA PRO A 412 -11.93 1.70 -0.65
C PRO A 412 -11.23 2.99 -1.17
N VAL A 413 -11.57 3.35 -2.41
CA VAL A 413 -11.13 4.55 -3.16
C VAL A 413 -12.15 5.68 -2.99
N SER A 414 -12.00 6.53 -1.99
CA SER A 414 -12.74 7.81 -1.98
C SER A 414 -11.93 8.93 -1.32
N LEU A 415 -11.61 9.97 -2.10
CA LEU A 415 -11.23 11.28 -1.56
C LEU A 415 -12.51 11.97 -1.06
N PRO A 416 -12.52 12.54 0.16
CA PRO A 416 -13.64 13.36 0.63
C PRO A 416 -13.83 14.57 -0.30
N VAL A 417 -15.05 14.81 -0.78
CA VAL A 417 -15.42 16.09 -1.40
C VAL A 417 -15.34 17.17 -0.30
N PRO A 418 -14.51 18.23 -0.46
CA PRO A 418 -14.45 19.31 0.50
C PRO A 418 -15.81 19.99 0.60
N LEU A 419 -16.36 20.07 1.82
CA LEU A 419 -17.62 20.76 2.08
C LEU A 419 -17.43 22.26 1.91
N ALA A 420 -18.45 22.94 1.39
CA ALA A 420 -18.43 24.39 1.19
C ALA A 420 -18.73 25.11 2.52
N GLY A 421 -17.83 25.01 3.50
CA GLY A 421 -17.79 25.94 4.64
C GLY A 421 -19.03 25.96 5.54
N GLY A 422 -19.72 24.84 5.76
CA GLY A 422 -20.70 24.73 6.85
C GLY A 422 -20.01 24.82 8.21
N ALA A 423 -20.25 25.89 8.97
CA ALA A 423 -19.65 26.07 10.29
C ALA A 423 -20.17 25.00 11.27
N GLY A 424 -19.34 24.00 11.59
CA GLY A 424 -19.53 23.11 12.74
C GLY A 424 -19.80 21.63 12.46
N PHE A 425 -19.92 21.18 11.20
CA PHE A 425 -20.02 19.74 10.90
C PHE A 425 -18.68 19.05 11.12
N ASP A 426 -18.68 17.97 11.91
CA ASP A 426 -17.53 17.09 12.08
C ASP A 426 -17.60 15.94 11.06
N GLY A 427 -16.81 16.07 9.99
CA GLY A 427 -16.69 15.01 8.97
C GLY A 427 -16.03 13.73 9.47
N ASN A 428 -15.45 13.75 10.67
CA ASN A 428 -14.85 12.59 11.34
C ASN A 428 -15.70 12.13 12.54
N PHE A 429 -16.99 12.48 12.59
CA PHE A 429 -17.87 12.05 13.65
C PHE A 429 -17.90 10.51 13.75
N THR A 430 -17.61 10.00 14.95
CA THR A 430 -17.67 8.57 15.27
C THR A 430 -18.74 8.30 16.32
N GLY A 431 -19.61 7.34 16.02
CA GLY A 431 -20.68 6.91 16.92
C GLY A 431 -20.91 5.39 16.82
N PRO A 432 -21.99 4.90 17.45
CA PRO A 432 -22.27 3.46 17.52
C PRO A 432 -22.43 2.77 16.15
N LEU A 433 -22.66 3.51 15.07
CA LEU A 433 -22.87 2.98 13.72
C LEU A 433 -21.62 3.04 12.83
N GLU A 434 -20.48 3.52 13.33
CA GLU A 434 -19.23 3.71 12.55
C GLU A 434 -18.87 2.45 11.74
N LEU A 435 -18.74 1.30 12.42
CA LEU A 435 -18.40 0.03 11.77
C LEU A 435 -19.41 -0.40 10.71
N PHE A 436 -20.71 -0.14 10.92
CA PHE A 436 -21.73 -0.45 9.92
C PHE A 436 -21.56 0.41 8.68
N ARG A 437 -21.28 1.70 8.87
CA ARG A 437 -21.05 2.67 7.79
C ARG A 437 -19.82 2.30 6.98
N GLU A 438 -18.71 2.00 7.65
CA GLU A 438 -17.45 1.61 6.99
C GLU A 438 -17.63 0.37 6.12
N GLU A 439 -18.25 -0.69 6.67
CA GLU A 439 -18.51 -1.94 5.94
C GLU A 439 -19.43 -1.73 4.72
N LEU A 440 -20.50 -0.94 4.88
CA LEU A 440 -21.43 -0.64 3.80
C LEU A 440 -20.73 0.17 2.69
N VAL A 441 -20.02 1.24 3.05
CA VAL A 441 -19.30 2.10 2.11
C VAL A 441 -18.21 1.32 1.37
N SER A 442 -17.46 0.50 2.09
CA SER A 442 -16.42 -0.37 1.53
C SER A 442 -17.01 -1.37 0.52
N GLY A 443 -18.09 -2.05 0.89
CA GLY A 443 -18.78 -3.01 0.02
C GLY A 443 -19.35 -2.37 -1.25
N LEU A 444 -19.96 -1.18 -1.15
CA LEU A 444 -20.51 -0.48 -2.32
C LEU A 444 -19.41 0.05 -3.25
N ASN A 445 -18.29 0.53 -2.70
CA ASN A 445 -17.14 0.90 -3.51
C ASN A 445 -16.57 -0.30 -4.26
N THR A 446 -16.55 -1.47 -3.63
CA THR A 446 -16.16 -2.74 -4.27
C THR A 446 -17.07 -3.10 -5.45
N LEU A 447 -18.38 -2.96 -5.29
CA LEU A 447 -19.34 -3.17 -6.39
C LEU A 447 -19.16 -2.15 -7.53
N ASN A 448 -18.85 -0.90 -7.20
CA ASN A 448 -18.66 0.17 -8.18
C ASN A 448 -17.34 0.05 -8.98
N MET A 449 -16.30 -0.57 -8.42
CA MET A 449 -15.05 -0.83 -9.15
C MET A 449 -15.25 -1.71 -10.38
N ALA A 450 -16.29 -2.55 -10.39
CA ALA A 450 -16.61 -3.43 -11.51
C ALA A 450 -17.50 -2.77 -12.59
N ASN A 451 -17.84 -1.49 -12.42
CA ASN A 451 -18.61 -0.70 -13.39
C ASN A 451 -17.76 -0.38 -14.64
N PRO A 452 -18.13 -0.85 -15.84
CA PRO A 452 -17.33 -0.67 -17.05
C PRO A 452 -17.40 0.76 -17.63
N ASN A 453 -18.32 1.60 -17.14
CA ASN A 453 -18.49 2.96 -17.60
C ASN A 453 -17.90 3.95 -16.58
N THR A 454 -16.83 4.65 -16.97
CA THR A 454 -16.09 5.59 -16.11
C THR A 454 -16.94 6.77 -15.61
N GLU A 455 -17.84 7.31 -16.43
CA GLU A 455 -18.74 8.41 -16.03
C GLU A 455 -19.75 7.93 -14.97
N THR A 456 -20.30 6.73 -15.17
CA THR A 456 -21.21 6.10 -14.20
C THR A 456 -20.46 5.72 -12.93
N GLN A 457 -19.24 5.21 -13.04
CA GLN A 457 -18.39 4.84 -11.91
C GLN A 457 -18.08 6.06 -11.03
N GLN A 458 -17.76 7.21 -11.64
CA GLN A 458 -17.49 8.44 -10.92
C GLN A 458 -18.73 8.97 -10.19
N ALA A 459 -19.89 8.98 -10.86
CA ALA A 459 -21.14 9.39 -10.24
C ALA A 459 -21.55 8.47 -9.08
N VAL A 460 -21.42 7.14 -9.25
CA VAL A 460 -21.71 6.17 -8.18
C VAL A 460 -20.79 6.36 -6.98
N ALA A 461 -19.50 6.63 -7.18
CA ALA A 461 -18.58 6.91 -6.08
C ALA A 461 -19.02 8.16 -5.28
N GLN A 462 -19.49 9.21 -5.98
CA GLN A 462 -20.01 10.40 -5.33
C GLN A 462 -21.35 10.16 -4.62
N LEU A 463 -22.22 9.29 -5.17
CA LEU A 463 -23.45 8.86 -4.50
C LEU A 463 -23.16 8.08 -3.22
N ILE A 464 -22.14 7.21 -3.22
CA ILE A 464 -21.68 6.48 -2.02
C ILE A 464 -21.20 7.47 -0.94
N ASN A 465 -20.46 8.51 -1.33
CA ASN A 465 -20.05 9.57 -0.38
C ASN A 465 -21.23 10.36 0.19
N GLY A 466 -22.24 10.65 -0.64
CA GLY A 466 -23.48 11.29 -0.18
C GLY A 466 -24.25 10.38 0.80
N LEU A 467 -24.33 9.09 0.50
CA LEU A 467 -24.91 8.06 1.37
C LEU A 467 -24.18 7.98 2.72
N ASP A 468 -22.85 7.90 2.74
CA ASP A 468 -22.07 7.87 3.98
C ASP A 468 -22.36 9.10 4.87
N THR A 469 -22.41 10.28 4.25
CA THR A 469 -22.70 11.53 4.96
C THR A 469 -24.11 11.53 5.56
N LEU A 470 -25.10 10.93 4.90
CA LEU A 470 -26.44 10.75 5.45
C LEU A 470 -26.46 9.73 6.60
N LEU A 471 -25.60 8.71 6.55
CA LEU A 471 -25.53 7.73 7.62
C LEU A 471 -24.90 8.31 8.89
N VAL A 472 -24.06 9.35 8.79
CA VAL A 472 -23.61 10.15 9.95
C VAL A 472 -24.81 10.72 10.72
N THR A 473 -25.93 11.06 10.06
CA THR A 473 -27.15 11.49 10.75
C THR A 473 -27.72 10.40 11.66
N LEU A 474 -27.78 9.17 11.17
CA LEU A 474 -28.25 8.03 11.96
C LEU A 474 -27.27 7.72 13.11
N ASP A 475 -25.98 7.85 12.85
CA ASP A 475 -24.90 7.59 13.80
C ASP A 475 -24.88 8.60 14.94
N ALA A 476 -25.03 9.88 14.61
CA ALA A 476 -25.13 10.96 15.58
C ALA A 476 -26.43 10.91 16.38
N ALA A 477 -27.55 10.53 15.75
CA ALA A 477 -28.80 10.27 16.46
C ALA A 477 -28.68 9.07 17.42
N ALA A 478 -28.01 7.99 17.00
CA ALA A 478 -27.73 6.83 17.84
C ALA A 478 -26.83 7.21 19.04
N SER A 479 -25.79 8.01 18.80
CA SER A 479 -24.91 8.53 19.86
C SER A 479 -25.70 9.35 20.89
N SER A 480 -26.63 10.20 20.46
CA SER A 480 -27.41 11.08 21.34
C SER A 480 -28.29 10.36 22.38
N VAL A 481 -28.65 9.10 22.13
CA VAL A 481 -29.44 8.25 23.06
C VAL A 481 -28.59 7.22 23.79
N SER A 482 -27.27 7.21 23.56
CA SER A 482 -26.31 6.33 24.25
C SER A 482 -25.81 6.94 25.57
N GLU A 483 -25.23 6.12 26.45
CA GLU A 483 -24.69 6.59 27.75
C GLU A 483 -23.55 7.62 27.60
N SER A 484 -22.88 7.66 26.45
CA SER A 484 -21.79 8.60 26.11
C SER A 484 -22.26 9.83 25.33
N GLY A 485 -23.56 9.93 25.01
CA GLY A 485 -24.10 10.95 24.13
C GLY A 485 -24.06 12.36 24.71
N SER A 486 -23.86 13.34 23.83
CA SER A 486 -23.92 14.77 24.18
C SER A 486 -25.07 15.47 23.43
N PRO A 487 -25.62 16.58 23.96
CA PRO A 487 -26.55 17.43 23.21
C PRO A 487 -25.95 17.98 21.90
N ASP A 488 -24.61 18.05 21.78
CA ASP A 488 -23.93 18.50 20.56
C ASP A 488 -23.98 17.44 19.45
N ASP A 489 -24.18 16.15 19.79
CA ASP A 489 -24.34 15.06 18.82
C ASP A 489 -25.65 15.24 18.01
N MET A 490 -26.68 15.82 18.63
CA MET A 490 -27.93 16.15 17.93
C MET A 490 -27.74 17.27 16.90
N ALA A 491 -26.86 18.23 17.20
CA ALA A 491 -26.46 19.24 16.22
C ALA A 491 -25.70 18.60 15.05
N GLN A 492 -24.82 17.61 15.32
CA GLN A 492 -24.13 16.85 14.27
C GLN A 492 -25.10 16.10 13.36
N ALA A 493 -26.17 15.50 13.91
CA ALA A 493 -27.19 14.82 13.11
C ALA A 493 -27.85 15.75 12.07
N THR A 494 -28.14 16.99 12.47
CA THR A 494 -28.72 18.03 11.60
C THR A 494 -27.72 18.55 10.56
N LEU A 495 -26.48 18.81 11.00
CA LEU A 495 -25.40 19.29 10.14
C LEU A 495 -25.01 18.26 9.07
N ALA A 496 -25.08 16.97 9.39
CA ALA A 496 -24.84 15.87 8.46
C ALA A 496 -25.82 15.86 7.27
N VAL A 497 -27.11 16.15 7.50
CA VAL A 497 -28.12 16.22 6.43
C VAL A 497 -27.82 17.36 5.46
N GLN A 498 -27.41 18.52 6.00
CA GLN A 498 -27.02 19.67 5.19
C GLN A 498 -25.75 19.38 4.39
N ALA A 499 -24.73 18.79 5.03
CA ALA A 499 -23.50 18.37 4.37
C ALA A 499 -23.76 17.35 3.25
N ALA A 500 -24.71 16.43 3.45
CA ALA A 500 -25.13 15.49 2.42
C ALA A 500 -25.83 16.20 1.25
N ALA A 501 -26.67 17.21 1.51
CA ALA A 501 -27.32 17.98 0.47
C ALA A 501 -26.32 18.71 -0.43
N GLU A 502 -25.31 19.35 0.17
CA GLU A 502 -24.21 19.99 -0.56
C GLU A 502 -23.42 18.98 -1.41
N ARG A 503 -23.09 17.82 -0.83
CA ARG A 503 -22.36 16.76 -1.53
C ARG A 503 -23.12 16.17 -2.70
N LEU A 504 -24.42 15.92 -2.53
CA LEU A 504 -25.28 15.37 -3.57
C LEU A 504 -25.51 16.39 -4.69
N GLN A 505 -25.66 17.67 -4.36
CA GLN A 505 -25.81 18.74 -5.36
C GLN A 505 -24.58 18.89 -6.26
N ALA A 506 -23.39 18.61 -5.72
CA ALA A 506 -22.12 18.72 -6.46
C ALA A 506 -21.89 17.61 -7.50
N ILE A 507 -22.76 16.60 -7.56
CA ILE A 507 -22.63 15.45 -8.46
C ILE A 507 -23.01 15.87 -9.89
N ASP A 508 -22.07 15.72 -10.83
CA ASP A 508 -22.39 15.84 -12.26
C ASP A 508 -23.13 14.59 -12.72
N THR A 509 -24.43 14.73 -12.96
CA THR A 509 -25.32 13.66 -13.40
C THR A 509 -25.67 13.76 -14.87
N SER A 510 -25.16 14.77 -15.58
CA SER A 510 -25.56 15.07 -16.97
C SER A 510 -25.13 13.98 -17.97
N GLY A 511 -24.08 13.22 -17.64
CA GLY A 511 -23.60 12.06 -18.41
C GLY A 511 -24.28 10.74 -18.07
N LEU A 512 -25.20 10.71 -17.10
CA LEU A 512 -25.85 9.45 -16.69
C LEU A 512 -26.91 8.99 -17.69
N PRO A 513 -27.12 7.67 -17.84
CA PRO A 513 -28.16 7.14 -18.69
C PRO A 513 -29.54 7.45 -18.13
N ALA A 514 -30.52 7.75 -18.98
CA ALA A 514 -31.89 7.97 -18.56
C ALA A 514 -32.46 6.72 -17.86
N PRO A 515 -33.19 6.85 -16.74
CA PRO A 515 -33.68 8.08 -16.12
C PRO A 515 -32.76 8.69 -15.03
N PHE A 516 -31.52 8.23 -14.88
CA PHE A 516 -30.58 8.71 -13.86
C PHE A 516 -29.98 10.09 -14.17
N ASP A 517 -30.08 10.55 -15.41
CA ASP A 517 -29.85 11.96 -15.80
C ASP A 517 -30.75 12.95 -15.02
N ARG A 518 -31.83 12.47 -14.41
CA ARG A 518 -32.75 13.27 -13.59
C ARG A 518 -32.29 13.42 -12.13
N LEU A 519 -31.25 12.71 -11.71
CA LEU A 519 -30.73 12.78 -10.33
C LEU A 519 -30.26 14.19 -9.96
N GLY A 520 -29.61 14.91 -10.88
CA GLY A 520 -29.13 16.28 -10.62
C GLY A 520 -30.25 17.22 -10.24
N ALA A 521 -31.37 17.19 -10.95
CA ALA A 521 -32.55 18.01 -10.61
C ALA A 521 -33.17 17.63 -9.27
N ALA A 522 -33.10 16.35 -8.88
CA ALA A 522 -33.57 15.90 -7.58
C ALA A 522 -32.66 16.38 -6.44
N PHE A 523 -31.33 16.35 -6.64
CA PHE A 523 -30.35 16.85 -5.67
C PHE A 523 -30.34 18.36 -5.55
N GLU A 524 -30.55 19.08 -6.65
CA GLU A 524 -30.72 20.54 -6.66
C GLU A 524 -31.96 20.94 -5.84
N ALA A 525 -33.12 20.30 -6.09
CA ALA A 525 -34.34 20.55 -5.31
C ALA A 525 -34.19 20.19 -3.82
N PHE A 526 -33.39 19.15 -3.51
CA PHE A 526 -33.07 18.79 -2.12
C PHE A 526 -32.25 19.88 -1.44
N ALA A 527 -31.18 20.36 -2.07
CA ALA A 527 -30.32 21.43 -1.56
C ALA A 527 -31.06 22.77 -1.43
N GLU A 528 -31.89 23.14 -2.41
CA GLU A 528 -32.74 24.35 -2.36
C GLU A 528 -33.71 24.32 -1.17
N GLY A 529 -34.17 23.13 -0.77
CA GLY A 529 -35.02 22.92 0.40
C GLY A 529 -34.39 23.39 1.72
N PHE A 530 -33.05 23.53 1.78
CA PHE A 530 -32.31 24.04 2.93
C PHE A 530 -31.84 25.51 2.74
N GLY A 531 -31.99 26.08 1.54
CA GLY A 531 -31.41 27.37 1.15
C GLY A 531 -32.41 28.51 0.88
N GLY A 532 -33.71 28.34 1.17
CA GLY A 532 -34.70 29.40 0.96
C GLY A 532 -34.56 30.57 1.95
N GLU A 533 -34.36 31.78 1.44
CA GLU A 533 -34.45 33.03 2.23
C GLU A 533 -35.80 33.11 2.95
N GLY A 534 -35.80 32.80 4.25
CA GLY A 534 -36.86 33.20 5.16
C GLY A 534 -36.89 34.72 5.22
N ASP A 535 -38.02 35.30 4.80
CA ASP A 535 -38.39 36.70 4.92
C ASP A 535 -37.95 37.27 6.28
N GLU A 536 -37.35 38.47 6.31
CA GLU A 536 -36.61 39.10 7.42
C GLU A 536 -37.42 39.37 8.73
N ASN A 537 -38.53 38.65 8.97
CA ASN A 537 -39.36 38.77 10.17
C ASN A 537 -39.57 37.49 10.98
N SER A 538 -38.94 36.36 10.65
CA SER A 538 -38.89 35.20 11.55
C SER A 538 -37.57 35.19 12.33
N GLY A 539 -37.54 35.92 13.45
CA GLY A 539 -36.39 35.97 14.36
C GLY A 539 -36.18 34.70 15.19
N GLN A 540 -36.09 33.53 14.54
CA GLN A 540 -35.68 32.27 15.15
C GLN A 540 -34.71 31.55 14.20
N GLY A 541 -33.53 31.19 14.70
CA GLY A 541 -32.49 30.53 13.92
C GLY A 541 -32.93 29.14 13.46
N LEU A 542 -32.43 28.74 12.29
CA LEU A 542 -32.63 27.44 11.61
C LEU A 542 -32.20 26.19 12.42
N SER A 543 -31.84 26.34 13.70
CA SER A 543 -31.32 25.26 14.55
C SER A 543 -32.36 24.61 15.47
N GLU A 544 -33.65 24.96 15.40
CA GLU A 544 -34.66 24.46 16.35
C GLU A 544 -35.87 23.72 15.76
N ASP A 545 -36.05 23.66 14.43
CA ASP A 545 -37.20 22.97 13.83
C ASP A 545 -36.78 21.76 12.97
N THR A 546 -36.66 20.59 13.61
CA THR A 546 -36.49 19.28 12.93
C THR A 546 -37.58 19.03 11.87
N ALA A 547 -38.77 19.63 12.04
CA ALA A 547 -39.87 19.60 11.08
C ALA A 547 -39.55 20.28 9.73
N PHE A 548 -38.65 21.28 9.71
CA PHE A 548 -38.20 21.96 8.50
C PHE A 548 -37.29 21.07 7.65
N LEU A 549 -36.56 20.14 8.28
CA LEU A 549 -35.64 19.20 7.61
C LEU A 549 -36.37 18.02 6.95
N LEU A 550 -37.55 17.64 7.47
CA LEU A 550 -38.32 16.49 6.98
C LEU A 550 -38.88 16.70 5.56
N GLY A 551 -39.30 17.92 5.23
CA GLY A 551 -39.89 18.25 3.93
C GLY A 551 -38.96 17.94 2.75
N PRO A 552 -37.74 18.52 2.72
CA PRO A 552 -36.75 18.24 1.68
C PRO A 552 -36.35 16.76 1.60
N VAL A 553 -36.15 16.09 2.74
CA VAL A 553 -35.78 14.66 2.80
C VAL A 553 -36.87 13.79 2.16
N VAL A 554 -38.14 13.99 2.53
CA VAL A 554 -39.27 13.25 1.96
C VAL A 554 -39.42 13.52 0.46
N GLN A 555 -39.23 14.77 0.05
CA GLN A 555 -39.31 15.13 -1.37
C GLN A 555 -38.21 14.47 -2.20
N LEU A 556 -36.99 14.35 -1.67
CA LEU A 556 -35.90 13.63 -2.34
C LEU A 556 -36.22 12.14 -2.45
N VAL A 557 -36.72 11.48 -1.39
CA VAL A 557 -37.15 10.07 -1.44
C VAL A 557 -38.15 9.85 -2.57
N ILE A 558 -39.19 10.68 -2.67
CA ILE A 558 -40.19 10.60 -3.75
C ILE A 558 -39.54 10.73 -5.12
N ASN A 559 -38.59 11.65 -5.28
CA ASN A 559 -37.89 11.84 -6.55
C ASN A 559 -37.04 10.62 -6.92
N LEU A 560 -36.33 10.02 -5.96
CA LEU A 560 -35.52 8.81 -6.17
C LEU A 560 -36.40 7.59 -6.50
N GLU A 561 -37.52 7.40 -5.79
CA GLU A 561 -38.48 6.32 -6.08
C GLU A 561 -39.08 6.45 -7.48
N ASN A 562 -39.45 7.67 -7.90
CA ASN A 562 -39.93 7.90 -9.27
C ASN A 562 -38.88 7.59 -10.34
N ILE A 563 -37.59 7.79 -10.03
CA ILE A 563 -36.48 7.41 -10.92
C ILE A 563 -36.35 5.88 -10.96
N LEU A 564 -36.35 5.21 -9.81
CA LEU A 564 -36.26 3.75 -9.71
C LEU A 564 -37.45 3.04 -10.38
N ASP A 565 -38.67 3.53 -10.19
CA ASP A 565 -39.89 3.02 -10.86
C ASP A 565 -39.81 3.15 -12.39
N ALA A 566 -39.13 4.19 -12.89
CA ALA A 566 -38.91 4.40 -14.31
C ALA A 566 -37.80 3.49 -14.87
N VAL A 567 -36.80 3.11 -14.05
CA VAL A 567 -35.76 2.13 -14.42
C VAL A 567 -36.36 0.76 -14.64
N ASP A 568 -37.27 0.32 -13.76
CA ASP A 568 -37.92 -0.99 -13.83
C ASP A 568 -38.81 -1.18 -15.08
N GLN A 569 -39.05 -0.09 -15.83
CA GLN A 569 -39.80 -0.07 -17.09
C GLN A 569 -38.90 -0.04 -18.35
N GLN A 570 -37.57 0.04 -18.20
CA GLN A 570 -36.61 0.13 -19.31
C GLN A 570 -35.82 -1.17 -19.54
N ALA A 571 -35.20 -1.30 -20.72
CA ALA A 571 -34.56 -2.54 -21.18
C ALA A 571 -33.02 -2.61 -20.99
N GLU A 572 -32.35 -1.49 -20.68
CA GLU A 572 -30.88 -1.48 -20.48
C GLU A 572 -30.50 -1.56 -18.99
N PRO A 573 -29.63 -2.50 -18.59
CA PRO A 573 -29.28 -2.72 -17.19
C PRO A 573 -28.15 -1.78 -16.71
N VAL A 574 -28.44 -0.98 -15.68
CA VAL A 574 -27.45 -0.24 -14.87
C VAL A 574 -27.56 -0.63 -13.39
N PRO A 575 -27.18 -1.87 -13.04
CA PRO A 575 -27.56 -2.51 -11.77
C PRO A 575 -26.89 -1.87 -10.55
N VAL A 576 -25.62 -1.47 -10.64
CA VAL A 576 -24.89 -0.82 -9.54
C VAL A 576 -25.47 0.57 -9.27
N LEU A 577 -25.72 1.35 -10.32
CA LEU A 577 -26.32 2.68 -10.21
C LEU A 577 -27.74 2.62 -9.63
N ARG A 578 -28.55 1.65 -10.09
CA ARG A 578 -29.88 1.37 -9.50
C ARG A 578 -29.77 0.95 -8.04
N GLY A 579 -28.85 0.05 -7.70
CA GLY A 579 -28.63 -0.47 -6.35
C GLY A 579 -28.24 0.63 -5.37
N VAL A 580 -27.21 1.42 -5.70
CA VAL A 580 -26.76 2.55 -4.87
C VAL A 580 -27.83 3.63 -4.75
N THR A 581 -28.60 3.88 -5.81
CA THR A 581 -29.74 4.82 -5.75
C THR A 581 -30.87 4.30 -4.85
N SER A 582 -31.15 2.99 -4.85
CA SER A 582 -32.09 2.34 -3.93
C SER A 582 -31.64 2.49 -2.47
N LEU A 583 -30.36 2.22 -2.20
CA LEU A 583 -29.77 2.37 -0.87
C LEU A 583 -29.81 3.82 -0.38
N LEU A 584 -29.56 4.78 -1.26
CA LEU A 584 -29.71 6.21 -0.95
C LEU A 584 -31.15 6.57 -0.54
N ALA A 585 -32.15 6.09 -1.29
CA ALA A 585 -33.56 6.30 -0.96
C ALA A 585 -33.96 5.62 0.37
N THR A 586 -33.40 4.44 0.65
CA THR A 586 -33.60 3.72 1.92
C THR A 586 -32.97 4.43 3.10
N ALA A 587 -31.74 4.93 2.96
CA ALA A 587 -31.07 5.72 4.00
C ALA A 587 -31.82 7.01 4.30
N LEU A 588 -32.31 7.73 3.27
CA LEU A 588 -33.12 8.94 3.44
C LEU A 588 -34.45 8.68 4.15
N ARG A 589 -35.10 7.54 3.91
CA ARG A 589 -36.29 7.12 4.68
C ARG A 589 -35.95 6.87 6.14
N GLY A 590 -34.83 6.20 6.41
CA GLY A 590 -34.31 6.00 7.76
C GLY A 590 -34.05 7.33 8.47
N VAL A 591 -33.35 8.24 7.80
CA VAL A 591 -33.07 9.60 8.30
C VAL A 591 -34.38 10.37 8.57
N GLY A 592 -35.36 10.31 7.67
CA GLY A 592 -36.67 10.93 7.87
C GLY A 592 -37.39 10.40 9.11
N GLY A 593 -37.44 9.08 9.30
CA GLY A 593 -38.04 8.47 10.49
C GLY A 593 -37.30 8.83 11.78
N THR A 594 -35.96 8.80 11.75
CA THR A 594 -35.10 9.19 12.85
C THR A 594 -35.31 10.66 13.25
N LEU A 595 -35.32 11.58 12.29
CA LEU A 595 -35.58 13.01 12.54
C LEU A 595 -36.99 13.24 13.10
N GLU A 596 -37.99 12.50 12.62
CA GLU A 596 -39.36 12.57 13.15
C GLU A 596 -39.41 12.19 14.64
N GLU A 597 -38.72 11.12 15.04
CA GLU A 597 -38.66 10.70 16.45
C GLU A 597 -37.78 11.60 17.31
N VAL A 598 -36.69 12.13 16.76
CA VAL A 598 -35.85 13.16 17.42
C VAL A 598 -36.68 14.38 17.81
N SER A 599 -37.61 14.81 16.95
CA SER A 599 -38.52 15.93 17.23
C SER A 599 -39.48 15.68 18.41
N LYS A 600 -39.59 14.44 18.90
CA LYS A 600 -40.50 13.99 19.96
C LYS A 600 -39.78 13.63 21.27
N LEU A 601 -38.46 13.85 21.36
CA LEU A 601 -37.56 13.36 22.44
C LEU A 601 -37.85 13.86 23.85
N ASP A 602 -38.71 14.87 24.05
CA ASP A 602 -39.15 15.33 25.38
C ASP A 602 -40.05 14.32 26.14
N SER A 603 -40.30 13.12 25.59
CA SER A 603 -41.14 12.09 26.20
C SER A 603 -40.37 10.80 26.48
N SER A 604 -40.67 10.15 27.60
CA SER A 604 -40.02 8.89 28.03
C SER A 604 -40.17 7.72 27.05
N ASN A 605 -41.06 7.84 26.05
CA ASN A 605 -41.31 6.83 25.04
C ASN A 605 -40.58 7.12 23.72
N ALA A 606 -39.97 8.30 23.57
CA ALA A 606 -39.35 8.72 22.32
C ALA A 606 -37.96 8.09 22.11
N SER A 607 -37.22 7.76 23.18
CA SER A 607 -35.95 7.04 23.06
C SER A 607 -36.14 5.63 22.50
N ASP A 608 -37.15 4.89 22.97
CA ASP A 608 -37.48 3.55 22.44
C ASP A 608 -37.97 3.63 20.98
N ALA A 609 -38.76 4.65 20.64
CA ALA A 609 -39.24 4.87 19.28
C ALA A 609 -38.13 5.27 18.31
N LEU A 610 -37.16 6.07 18.77
CA LEU A 610 -35.97 6.46 18.03
C LEU A 610 -35.05 5.26 17.76
N ILE A 611 -34.76 4.44 18.79
CA ILE A 611 -33.99 3.20 18.64
C ILE A 611 -34.69 2.23 17.68
N GLY A 612 -36.01 2.07 17.81
CA GLY A 612 -36.82 1.26 16.90
C GLY A 612 -36.74 1.75 15.44
N SER A 613 -36.72 3.07 15.24
CA SER A 613 -36.59 3.67 13.90
C SER A 613 -35.20 3.46 13.29
N ILE A 614 -34.13 3.61 14.09
CA ILE A 614 -32.75 3.33 13.66
C ILE A 614 -32.58 1.85 13.31
N ASN A 615 -33.03 0.94 14.18
CA ASN A 615 -32.97 -0.50 13.93
C ASN A 615 -33.76 -0.89 12.68
N SER A 616 -34.93 -0.28 12.44
CA SER A 616 -35.71 -0.51 11.22
C SER A 616 -34.96 -0.05 9.98
N ALA A 617 -34.29 1.11 10.03
CA ALA A 617 -33.51 1.63 8.92
C ALA A 617 -32.32 0.71 8.57
N LEU A 618 -31.55 0.30 9.59
CA LEU A 618 -30.39 -0.60 9.42
C LEU A 618 -30.80 -1.97 8.84
N ASN A 619 -31.87 -2.58 9.37
CA ASN A 619 -32.36 -3.85 8.85
C ASN A 619 -32.84 -3.74 7.40
N THR A 620 -33.47 -2.62 7.03
CA THR A 620 -33.92 -2.40 5.65
C THR A 620 -32.73 -2.21 4.71
N LEU A 621 -31.67 -1.51 5.14
CA LEU A 621 -30.43 -1.37 4.37
C LEU A 621 -29.74 -2.72 4.12
N VAL A 622 -29.65 -3.58 5.14
CA VAL A 622 -29.09 -4.94 4.99
C VAL A 622 -29.89 -5.76 3.97
N LEU A 623 -31.22 -5.69 4.03
CA LEU A 623 -32.09 -6.41 3.08
C LEU A 623 -31.93 -5.90 1.65
N GLU A 624 -31.80 -4.60 1.44
CA GLU A 624 -31.55 -4.01 0.12
C GLU A 624 -30.18 -4.42 -0.43
N VAL A 625 -29.15 -4.51 0.40
CA VAL A 625 -27.82 -5.03 0.01
C VAL A 625 -27.89 -6.50 -0.37
N LEU A 626 -28.59 -7.33 0.41
CA LEU A 626 -28.81 -8.75 0.08
C LEU A 626 -29.51 -8.90 -1.29
N LEU A 627 -30.54 -8.09 -1.55
CA LEU A 627 -31.23 -8.09 -2.85
C LEU A 627 -30.34 -7.63 -4.00
N LEU A 628 -29.38 -6.75 -3.73
CA LEU A 628 -28.36 -6.33 -4.69
C LEU A 628 -27.36 -7.46 -5.01
N GLU A 629 -27.00 -8.28 -4.01
CA GLU A 629 -26.14 -9.47 -4.15
C GLU A 629 -26.84 -10.65 -4.86
N GLU A 630 -28.17 -10.80 -4.70
CA GLU A 630 -28.95 -11.93 -5.24
C GLU A 630 -29.52 -11.72 -6.67
N ALA A 631 -29.06 -10.70 -7.41
CA ALA A 631 -29.61 -10.35 -8.72
C ALA A 631 -29.33 -11.40 -9.84
N PRO A 632 -30.32 -11.77 -10.70
CA PRO A 632 -30.18 -12.85 -11.70
C PRO A 632 -29.11 -12.65 -12.80
N ASP A 633 -28.73 -13.75 -13.47
CA ASP A 633 -27.54 -13.93 -14.33
C ASP A 633 -27.28 -13.02 -15.56
N PRO A 634 -28.14 -12.10 -16.02
CA PRO A 634 -27.67 -11.01 -16.89
C PRO A 634 -26.94 -9.90 -16.12
N ILE A 635 -27.17 -9.79 -14.81
CA ILE A 635 -26.65 -8.75 -13.91
C ILE A 635 -25.33 -9.17 -13.27
N ASN A 636 -25.09 -10.47 -13.14
CA ASN A 636 -23.97 -11.09 -12.44
C ASN A 636 -22.64 -11.12 -13.23
N GLN A 637 -22.57 -10.60 -14.45
CA GLN A 637 -21.32 -10.65 -15.24
C GLN A 637 -20.36 -9.49 -14.96
N ASN A 638 -20.83 -8.42 -14.30
CA ASN A 638 -20.03 -7.22 -14.05
C ASN A 638 -19.94 -6.83 -12.56
N ALA A 639 -20.39 -7.66 -11.61
CA ALA A 639 -20.26 -7.38 -10.18
C ALA A 639 -20.47 -8.66 -9.35
N THR A 640 -19.58 -9.64 -9.46
CA THR A 640 -19.60 -10.80 -8.56
C THR A 640 -18.61 -10.60 -7.42
N LEU A 641 -19.13 -10.30 -6.23
CA LEU A 641 -18.49 -10.73 -4.99
C LEU A 641 -18.84 -12.22 -4.74
N PRO A 642 -18.00 -12.98 -4.01
CA PRO A 642 -18.37 -14.32 -3.56
C PRO A 642 -19.58 -14.23 -2.62
N THR A 643 -20.70 -14.86 -3.01
CA THR A 643 -21.87 -15.26 -2.20
C THR A 643 -22.05 -14.56 -0.83
N ASN A 644 -23.05 -13.68 -0.73
CA ASN A 644 -23.68 -13.12 0.48
C ASN A 644 -22.77 -12.50 1.55
N SER A 645 -21.48 -12.30 1.27
CA SER A 645 -20.49 -11.96 2.29
C SER A 645 -20.68 -10.55 2.87
N LEU A 646 -21.16 -9.59 2.05
CA LEU A 646 -21.41 -8.22 2.53
C LEU A 646 -22.69 -8.15 3.37
N SER A 647 -23.78 -8.77 2.93
CA SER A 647 -25.01 -8.82 3.73
C SER A 647 -24.84 -9.59 5.05
N ASP A 648 -24.05 -10.67 5.07
CA ASP A 648 -23.73 -11.43 6.29
C ASP A 648 -22.85 -10.63 7.27
N ALA A 649 -21.85 -9.88 6.76
CA ALA A 649 -21.03 -8.98 7.55
C ALA A 649 -21.88 -7.86 8.16
N LEU A 650 -22.70 -7.17 7.34
CA LEU A 650 -23.59 -6.12 7.81
C LEU A 650 -24.63 -6.64 8.81
N ALA A 651 -25.21 -7.82 8.60
CA ALA A 651 -26.13 -8.44 9.56
C ALA A 651 -25.46 -8.74 10.91
N THR A 652 -24.17 -9.12 10.88
CA THR A 652 -23.38 -9.34 12.09
C THR A 652 -23.13 -8.04 12.86
N VAL A 653 -22.75 -6.98 12.15
CA VAL A 653 -22.53 -5.64 12.75
C VAL A 653 -23.83 -5.06 13.28
N VAL A 654 -24.93 -5.12 12.51
CA VAL A 654 -26.24 -4.63 12.95
C VAL A 654 -26.71 -5.33 14.22
N ARG A 655 -26.47 -6.64 14.38
CA ARG A 655 -26.81 -7.38 15.60
C ARG A 655 -26.07 -6.86 16.83
N GLU A 656 -24.77 -6.58 16.69
CA GLU A 656 -23.93 -6.05 17.77
C GLU A 656 -24.36 -4.63 18.16
N VAL A 657 -24.54 -3.76 17.17
CA VAL A 657 -24.99 -2.37 17.36
C VAL A 657 -26.38 -2.32 18.01
N THR A 658 -27.32 -3.13 17.52
CA THR A 658 -28.68 -3.22 18.08
C THR A 658 -28.64 -3.68 19.53
N GLU A 659 -27.80 -4.67 19.84
CA GLU A 659 -27.63 -5.16 21.21
C GLU A 659 -27.05 -4.09 22.15
N GLN A 660 -26.12 -3.26 21.66
CA GLN A 660 -25.55 -2.15 22.44
C GLN A 660 -26.56 -1.02 22.67
N LEU A 661 -27.33 -0.65 21.64
CA LEU A 661 -28.40 0.36 21.75
C LEU A 661 -29.50 -0.11 22.72
N ASP A 662 -29.91 -1.38 22.62
CA ASP A 662 -30.92 -1.96 23.51
C ASP A 662 -30.41 -2.08 24.96
N ARG A 663 -29.17 -2.54 25.18
CA ARG A 663 -28.59 -2.70 26.53
C ARG A 663 -28.43 -1.37 27.25
N ASN A 664 -28.00 -0.32 26.56
CA ASN A 664 -27.68 0.98 27.14
C ASN A 664 -28.91 1.88 27.31
N ALA A 665 -30.01 1.62 26.59
CA ALA A 665 -31.30 2.29 26.81
C ALA A 665 -32.14 1.64 27.93
N LEU A 666 -32.05 0.31 28.09
CA LEU A 666 -32.81 -0.42 29.12
C LEU A 666 -32.30 -0.18 30.56
N THR A 667 -31.10 0.38 30.75
CA THR A 667 -30.57 0.73 32.09
C THR A 667 -31.33 1.87 32.76
N THR A 668 -32.14 2.65 32.02
CA THR A 668 -33.02 3.66 32.64
C THR A 668 -34.18 3.01 33.41
N ALA A 669 -34.62 1.81 33.01
CA ALA A 669 -35.61 1.02 33.76
C ALA A 669 -35.02 0.31 35.00
N ASP A 670 -33.72 0.03 34.98
CA ASP A 670 -33.03 -0.67 36.08
C ASP A 670 -32.80 0.25 37.30
N SER A 671 -32.81 1.56 37.09
CA SER A 671 -32.81 2.55 38.19
C SER A 671 -34.09 2.50 39.05
N LEU A 672 -35.20 2.00 38.49
CA LEU A 672 -36.49 1.84 39.19
C LEU A 672 -36.56 0.49 39.91
N LEU A 673 -36.07 -0.59 39.29
CA LEU A 673 -35.97 -1.93 39.88
C LEU A 673 -34.91 -2.00 40.99
N GLY A 674 -33.76 -1.34 40.83
CA GLY A 674 -32.73 -1.23 41.85
C GLY A 674 -33.19 -0.48 43.11
N ARG A 675 -34.09 0.51 42.96
CA ARG A 675 -34.71 1.22 44.10
C ARG A 675 -35.84 0.44 44.76
N LEU A 676 -36.53 -0.44 44.03
CA LEU A 676 -37.60 -1.30 44.55
C LEU A 676 -37.09 -2.59 45.21
N LEU A 677 -35.93 -3.11 44.79
CA LEU A 677 -35.39 -4.40 45.24
C LEU A 677 -34.23 -4.29 46.24
N SER A 678 -33.73 -3.08 46.52
CA SER A 678 -32.74 -2.80 47.58
C SER A 678 -33.08 -3.42 48.97
N PRO A 679 -34.36 -3.51 49.41
CA PRO A 679 -34.67 -4.18 50.68
C PRO A 679 -34.55 -5.72 50.63
N ILE A 680 -34.57 -6.33 49.44
CA ILE A 680 -34.58 -7.79 49.24
C ILE A 680 -33.14 -8.32 49.08
N THR A 681 -32.28 -7.59 48.38
CA THR A 681 -30.85 -7.94 48.24
C THR A 681 -30.11 -7.87 49.57
N GLY A 682 -30.43 -6.89 50.43
CA GLY A 682 -29.87 -6.79 51.79
C GLY A 682 -30.14 -8.02 52.67
N ALA A 683 -31.31 -8.65 52.52
CA ALA A 683 -31.67 -9.86 53.26
C ALA A 683 -30.95 -11.13 52.76
N ILE A 684 -30.58 -11.17 51.48
CA ILE A 684 -29.84 -12.29 50.87
C ILE A 684 -28.36 -12.24 51.27
N THR A 685 -27.74 -11.05 51.35
CA THR A 685 -26.37 -10.89 51.85
C THR A 685 -26.21 -11.30 53.31
N SER A 686 -27.18 -11.01 54.20
CA SER A 686 -27.13 -11.45 55.60
C SER A 686 -27.26 -12.97 55.80
N LEU A 687 -27.70 -13.68 54.76
CA LEU A 687 -27.89 -15.13 54.76
C LEU A 687 -26.67 -15.89 54.21
N ILE A 688 -25.75 -15.20 53.53
CA ILE A 688 -24.58 -15.79 52.86
C ILE A 688 -23.27 -15.54 53.65
N ASP A 689 -23.22 -14.51 54.50
CA ASP A 689 -22.03 -14.19 55.33
C ASP A 689 -21.56 -15.28 56.33
N PRO A 690 -22.36 -16.28 56.78
CA PRO A 690 -21.83 -17.36 57.61
C PRO A 690 -21.16 -18.51 56.81
N LEU A 691 -21.11 -18.44 55.48
CA LEU A 691 -20.58 -19.51 54.63
C LEU A 691 -19.30 -19.14 53.85
N PHE A 692 -18.65 -18.02 54.18
CA PHE A 692 -17.28 -17.71 53.79
C PHE A 692 -16.43 -17.24 54.97
#